data_AF-A0A845RJZ6-F1
#
_entry.id   AF-A0A845RJZ6-F1
#
_cell.length_a   1.000
_cell.length_b   1.000
_cell.length_c   1.000
_cell.angle_alpha   90.00
_cell.angle_beta   90.00
_cell.angle_gamma   90.00
#
_symmetry.space_group_name_H-M   'P 1'
#
loop_
_entity.id
_entity.type
_entity.pdbx_description
1 polymer ?
#
loop_
_entity_poly.entity_id
_entity_poly.type
_entity_poly.pdbx_seq_one_letter_code
_entity_poly.pdbx_strand_id
1 'polypeptide(L)'
;MARTHQDDMGGINMTLMEQCQIWNENDEYQAIIDAIEALPDAKRTPELDSELARAYNNLADVDDAPLFKKAISLLKPHEDYFKGDHYWNFRIAYAYYYLDQEGPALHYFKQALDARPGDEDTEQFIDDCRRRLSLPRFEKNFRQRTVDAWNAFVHGEGELRRLMDQKDQAAIAGELIAKCTKLLSPAFADVSFELGYNGKKYELILTPEGNRAKLFQLVYFQRHAPAALSSNWNILVGRQPSHGFDLRSFGLEVSANQVQAWVEKAGDDRPVVSLELYCEKLLPLLREDDGKVWWLLSTLTDQVLGEIPAMALIDSFDVLGGPKDAPGIPLSELPHALEDLGLSLKLDPEQYLENAYTAYRMEPDRDPDADWRMDVFAGATRCPALVNAYLNGESGMMDDFHRDGAVPGFLCYPLDCFADESDRSKLILDFRDALEAAVAETAGADAATFLGGASGHFCGYLDFIAWDLPAVLDAAAAFFKDSPLEWASFHTFRRDVGTIRLLDRGAIGGDSAEDQDGEDLTDQPESDGEGAAGSFVGFVLLSDAQWEKQKLIDDLKADWGIEAVEDDEGGELHDDMLVFSIGDIMAAVSMTPSPVPDGEAEQNAANNYMWPGAVDAAKAHKAQIMVAILGKDAGLIERGRLFVQVMSCCSKQAAATGLYTSGTVFQPRFYQGFAEMMKQDELPIFNWIWFGLYRTENGVCGYTYGMPVFGKDEMEVLDAGDSPEQVRDFLASLVSYVLEYDVVLQDGETIGFSANDKHTITRSEGVSLPGMTLKISYNAAD
;
A
#
# COMPACT_ATOMS: atom_id res chain seq x y z
N MET A 1 -21.73 16.18 77.77
CA MET A 1 -23.09 16.38 77.21
C MET A 1 -22.92 17.08 75.88
N ALA A 2 -23.58 16.52 74.86
CA ALA A 2 -24.05 17.16 73.62
C ALA A 2 -23.05 17.83 72.65
N ARG A 3 -23.01 17.19 71.47
CA ARG A 3 -22.71 17.71 70.13
C ARG A 3 -23.23 19.13 69.88
N THR A 4 -22.53 19.85 69.01
CA THR A 4 -23.15 20.63 67.92
C THR A 4 -22.24 20.58 66.69
N HIS A 5 -22.87 20.26 65.57
CA HIS A 5 -22.33 20.23 64.20
C HIS A 5 -22.08 21.66 63.66
N GLN A 6 -21.07 21.78 62.80
CA GLN A 6 -21.04 22.66 61.62
C GLN A 6 -19.94 22.09 60.69
N ASP A 7 -20.34 21.22 59.74
CA ASP A 7 -20.39 21.51 58.29
C ASP A 7 -18.96 21.47 57.71
N ASP A 8 -18.42 20.32 57.32
CA ASP A 8 -18.68 19.56 56.07
C ASP A 8 -18.64 20.45 54.80
N MET A 9 -17.43 20.89 54.45
CA MET A 9 -17.06 21.36 53.11
C MET A 9 -16.11 20.33 52.51
N GLY A 10 -16.67 19.36 51.80
CA GLY A 10 -15.92 18.41 50.97
C GLY A 10 -15.20 19.16 49.84
N GLY A 11 -13.92 19.47 50.04
CA GLY A 11 -13.01 19.80 48.95
C GLY A 11 -12.60 18.50 48.27
N ILE A 12 -13.11 18.25 47.08
CA ILE A 12 -12.65 17.14 46.22
C ILE A 12 -11.18 17.44 45.88
N ASN A 13 -10.26 16.58 46.30
CA ASN A 13 -8.85 16.71 45.98
C ASN A 13 -8.65 16.25 44.53
N MET A 14 -8.60 17.21 43.60
CA MET A 14 -8.49 16.97 42.15
C MET A 14 -7.15 16.31 41.82
N THR A 15 -7.17 15.26 41.01
CA THR A 15 -5.98 14.56 40.50
C THR A 15 -5.32 15.37 39.38
N LEU A 16 -4.02 15.15 39.14
CA LEU A 16 -3.32 15.81 38.04
C LEU A 16 -3.97 15.47 36.67
N MET A 17 -4.49 14.26 36.52
CA MET A 17 -5.19 13.83 35.29
C MET A 17 -6.46 14.64 35.04
N GLU A 18 -7.30 14.82 36.06
CA GLU A 18 -8.50 15.66 35.97
C GLU A 18 -8.13 17.12 35.67
N GLN A 19 -7.04 17.62 36.24
CA GLN A 19 -6.54 18.96 35.94
C GLN A 19 -6.05 19.10 34.49
N CYS A 20 -5.41 18.06 33.92
CA CYS A 20 -4.99 18.05 32.53
C CYS A 20 -6.19 18.06 31.57
N GLN A 21 -7.28 17.36 31.91
CA GLN A 21 -8.52 17.41 31.12
C GLN A 21 -9.11 18.82 31.09
N ILE A 22 -9.16 19.50 32.24
CA ILE A 22 -9.63 20.89 32.33
C ILE A 22 -8.74 21.83 31.50
N TRP A 23 -7.42 21.69 31.58
CA TRP A 23 -6.51 22.49 30.76
C TRP A 23 -6.70 22.25 29.27
N ASN A 24 -6.90 21.00 28.86
CA ASN A 24 -7.16 20.66 27.46
C ASN A 24 -8.47 21.27 26.94
N GLU A 25 -9.54 21.24 27.73
CA GLU A 25 -10.83 21.87 27.37
C GLU A 25 -10.75 23.40 27.24
N ASN A 26 -9.73 24.03 27.84
CA ASN A 26 -9.49 25.47 27.78
C ASN A 26 -8.35 25.85 26.82
N ASP A 27 -7.87 24.92 25.99
CA ASP A 27 -6.72 25.10 25.09
C ASP A 27 -5.41 25.51 25.82
N GLU A 28 -5.29 25.19 27.11
CA GLU A 28 -4.12 25.52 27.94
C GLU A 28 -3.03 24.42 27.84
N TYR A 29 -2.66 24.04 26.62
CA TYR A 29 -1.74 22.91 26.34
C TYR A 29 -0.36 23.08 27.00
N GLN A 30 0.18 24.30 27.01
CA GLN A 30 1.47 24.59 27.67
C GLN A 30 1.42 24.31 29.18
N ALA A 31 0.28 24.52 29.84
CA ALA A 31 0.14 24.24 31.27
C ALA A 31 0.21 22.73 31.55
N ILE A 32 -0.34 21.89 30.65
CA ILE A 32 -0.21 20.42 30.71
C ILE A 32 1.26 20.03 30.57
N ILE A 33 1.96 20.58 29.56
CA ILE A 33 3.38 20.30 29.31
C ILE A 33 4.22 20.66 30.53
N ASP A 34 4.10 21.90 31.02
CA ASP A 34 4.87 22.40 32.16
C ASP A 34 4.64 21.56 33.42
N ALA A 35 3.38 21.15 33.67
CA ALA A 35 3.01 20.38 34.84
C ALA A 35 3.54 18.93 34.80
N ILE A 36 3.44 18.25 33.65
CA ILE A 36 3.86 16.85 33.53
C ILE A 36 5.39 16.74 33.40
N GLU A 37 6.06 17.65 32.68
CA GLU A 37 7.52 17.62 32.56
C GLU A 37 8.26 17.99 33.86
N ALA A 38 7.60 18.70 34.77
CA ALA A 38 8.13 18.93 36.12
C ALA A 38 8.21 17.64 36.97
N LEU A 39 7.54 16.56 36.55
CA LEU A 39 7.61 15.27 37.23
C LEU A 39 8.87 14.50 36.82
N PRO A 40 9.54 13.81 37.77
CA PRO A 40 10.57 12.83 37.42
C PRO A 40 9.97 11.70 36.55
N ASP A 41 10.72 11.21 35.57
CA ASP A 41 10.30 10.14 34.65
C ASP A 41 9.70 8.92 35.37
N ALA A 42 10.30 8.50 36.50
CA ALA A 42 9.80 7.39 37.31
C ALA A 42 8.42 7.60 37.93
N LYS A 43 7.85 8.80 37.84
CA LYS A 43 6.50 9.15 38.31
C LYS A 43 5.50 9.38 37.17
N ARG A 44 5.95 9.37 35.91
CA ARG A 44 5.06 9.49 34.75
C ARG A 44 4.48 8.11 34.44
N THR A 45 3.15 8.02 34.45
CA THR A 45 2.44 6.80 34.06
C THR A 45 2.18 6.83 32.55
N PRO A 46 1.87 5.69 31.90
CA PRO A 46 1.51 5.66 30.49
C PRO A 46 0.41 6.67 30.12
N GLU A 47 -0.58 6.88 31.00
CA GLU A 47 -1.64 7.86 30.78
C GLU A 47 -1.12 9.29 30.82
N LEU A 48 -0.23 9.63 31.76
CA LEU A 48 0.38 10.96 31.82
C LEU A 48 1.27 11.22 30.60
N ASP A 49 2.01 10.22 30.14
CA ASP A 49 2.80 10.35 28.90
C ASP A 49 1.89 10.49 27.66
N SER A 50 0.76 9.78 27.62
CA SER A 50 -0.24 9.93 26.55
C SER A 50 -0.91 11.31 26.56
N GLU A 51 -1.20 11.86 27.73
CA GLU A 51 -1.72 13.21 27.89
C GLU A 51 -0.70 14.29 27.54
N LEU A 52 0.56 14.08 27.92
CA LEU A 52 1.65 14.96 27.51
C LEU A 52 1.83 14.95 25.99
N ALA A 53 1.75 13.78 25.35
CA ALA A 53 1.81 13.66 23.90
C ALA A 53 0.64 14.37 23.21
N ARG A 54 -0.59 14.25 23.75
CA ARG A 54 -1.75 15.02 23.27
C ARG A 54 -1.50 16.53 23.33
N ALA A 55 -0.98 17.02 24.46
CA ALA A 55 -0.68 18.44 24.61
C ALA A 55 0.39 18.90 23.61
N TYR A 56 1.40 18.07 23.32
CA TYR A 56 2.37 18.36 22.28
C TYR A 56 1.76 18.42 20.88
N ASN A 57 0.91 17.45 20.51
CA ASN A 57 0.22 17.47 19.21
C ASN A 57 -0.69 18.70 19.04
N ASN A 58 -1.40 19.10 20.09
CA ASN A 58 -2.33 20.22 20.03
C ASN A 58 -1.65 21.59 20.08
N LEU A 59 -0.46 21.68 20.70
CA LEU A 59 0.35 22.89 20.71
C LEU A 59 1.09 23.10 19.39
N ALA A 60 1.39 22.03 18.66
CA ALA A 60 2.17 22.06 17.44
C ALA A 60 1.43 22.77 16.30
N ASP A 61 2.14 23.66 15.61
CA ASP A 61 1.79 24.08 14.26
C ASP A 61 2.15 22.95 13.26
N VAL A 62 1.60 23.01 12.06
CA VAL A 62 1.79 22.00 10.99
C VAL A 62 3.27 21.69 10.71
N ASP A 63 4.16 22.68 10.85
CA ASP A 63 5.59 22.56 10.55
C ASP A 63 6.46 22.30 11.80
N ASP A 64 5.87 22.07 12.99
CA ASP A 64 6.61 21.89 14.25
C ASP A 64 7.01 20.42 14.50
N ALA A 65 7.84 19.90 13.58
CA ALA A 65 8.37 18.54 13.63
C ALA A 65 8.98 18.13 15.00
N PRO A 66 9.69 19.00 15.75
CA PRO A 66 10.16 18.69 17.10
C PRO A 66 9.05 18.25 18.08
N LEU A 67 7.89 18.89 18.08
CA LEU A 67 6.79 18.56 19.00
C LEU A 67 6.12 17.23 18.62
N PHE A 68 5.89 16.98 17.33
CA PHE A 68 5.36 15.68 16.87
C PHE A 68 6.33 14.52 17.17
N LYS A 69 7.63 14.71 16.96
CA LYS A 69 8.66 13.72 17.33
C LYS A 69 8.65 13.45 18.84
N LYS A 70 8.45 14.49 19.65
CA LYS A 70 8.34 14.36 21.10
C LYS A 70 7.09 13.55 21.48
N ALA A 71 5.94 13.82 20.87
CA ALA A 71 4.72 13.04 21.07
C ALA A 71 4.91 11.55 20.75
N ILE A 72 5.51 11.21 19.60
CA ILE A 72 5.82 9.80 19.24
C ILE A 72 6.75 9.17 20.28
N SER A 73 7.80 9.88 20.72
CA SER A 73 8.76 9.35 21.70
C SER A 73 8.13 9.03 23.06
N LEU A 74 7.04 9.72 23.42
CA LEU A 74 6.27 9.50 24.64
C LEU A 74 5.28 8.35 24.47
N LEU A 75 4.64 8.23 23.30
CA LEU A 75 3.61 7.23 23.03
C LEU A 75 4.20 5.85 22.75
N LYS A 76 5.22 5.77 21.90
CA LYS A 76 5.76 4.50 21.34
C LYS A 76 6.15 3.46 22.40
N PRO A 77 6.78 3.80 23.56
CA PRO A 77 7.10 2.81 24.60
C PRO A 77 5.88 2.15 25.24
N HIS A 78 4.69 2.74 25.11
CA HIS A 78 3.45 2.30 25.75
C HIS A 78 2.47 1.62 24.78
N GLU A 79 2.92 1.27 23.57
CA GLU A 79 2.08 0.65 22.52
C GLU A 79 1.37 -0.63 23.01
N ASP A 80 2.08 -1.53 23.68
CA ASP A 80 1.49 -2.74 24.26
C ASP A 80 0.47 -2.44 25.38
N TYR A 81 0.69 -1.34 26.12
CA TYR A 81 -0.19 -0.92 27.21
C TYR A 81 -1.53 -0.41 26.69
N PHE A 82 -1.52 0.33 25.58
CA PHE A 82 -2.69 0.96 24.96
C PHE A 82 -3.26 0.17 23.77
N LYS A 83 -2.93 -1.12 23.65
CA LYS A 83 -3.40 -1.93 22.53
C LYS A 83 -4.94 -1.91 22.41
N GLY A 84 -5.42 -1.46 21.25
CA GLY A 84 -6.86 -1.33 20.97
C GLY A 84 -7.51 -0.05 21.52
N ASP A 85 -6.73 0.90 22.04
CA ASP A 85 -7.23 2.21 22.46
C ASP A 85 -7.29 3.17 21.26
N HIS A 86 -8.50 3.64 20.95
CA HIS A 86 -8.74 4.58 19.85
C HIS A 86 -7.93 5.88 20.00
N TYR A 87 -7.94 6.50 21.18
CA TYR A 87 -7.32 7.82 21.37
C TYR A 87 -5.79 7.75 21.32
N TRP A 88 -5.19 6.70 21.87
CA TRP A 88 -3.75 6.49 21.78
C TRP A 88 -3.33 6.26 20.33
N ASN A 89 -4.04 5.38 19.60
CA ASN A 89 -3.78 5.12 18.18
C ASN A 89 -3.94 6.39 17.35
N PHE A 90 -5.00 7.17 17.57
CA PHE A 90 -5.21 8.44 16.89
C PHE A 90 -4.08 9.44 17.19
N ARG A 91 -3.67 9.60 18.45
CA ARG A 91 -2.61 10.54 18.85
C ARG A 91 -1.27 10.21 18.20
N ILE A 92 -0.89 8.93 18.15
CA ILE A 92 0.38 8.54 17.52
C ILE A 92 0.28 8.64 16.00
N ALA A 93 -0.86 8.27 15.40
CA ALA A 93 -1.11 8.41 13.97
C ALA A 93 -1.03 9.87 13.52
N TYR A 94 -1.69 10.77 14.26
CA TYR A 94 -1.67 12.21 14.03
C TYR A 94 -0.24 12.77 14.02
N ALA A 95 0.59 12.36 14.99
CA ALA A 95 1.98 12.80 15.04
C ALA A 95 2.81 12.28 13.85
N TYR A 96 2.56 11.05 13.37
CA TYR A 96 3.20 10.54 12.15
C TYR A 96 2.72 11.28 10.89
N TYR A 97 1.42 11.56 10.80
CA TYR A 97 0.82 12.25 9.66
C TYR A 97 1.44 13.64 9.44
N TYR A 98 1.59 14.45 10.49
CA TYR A 98 2.24 15.76 10.40
C TYR A 98 3.77 15.72 10.26
N LEU A 99 4.38 14.53 10.25
CA LEU A 99 5.80 14.35 9.94
C LEU A 99 6.04 13.85 8.52
N ASP A 100 5.03 13.91 7.64
CA ASP A 100 5.03 13.31 6.29
C ASP A 100 5.40 11.81 6.34
N GLN A 101 4.88 11.09 7.34
CA GLN A 101 5.08 9.64 7.52
C GLN A 101 3.73 8.91 7.44
N GLU A 102 3.10 8.97 6.27
CA GLU A 102 1.75 8.48 6.04
C GLU A 102 1.63 6.96 6.15
N GLY A 103 2.70 6.19 5.91
CA GLY A 103 2.67 4.72 6.06
C GLY A 103 2.43 4.31 7.52
N PRO A 104 3.30 4.73 8.46
CA PRO A 104 3.05 4.56 9.89
C PRO A 104 1.75 5.21 10.37
N ALA A 105 1.40 6.41 9.87
CA ALA A 105 0.15 7.06 10.24
C ALA A 105 -1.07 6.21 9.85
N LEU A 106 -1.13 5.72 8.61
CA LEU A 106 -2.19 4.85 8.10
C LEU A 106 -2.34 3.58 8.94
N HIS A 107 -1.22 2.97 9.36
CA HIS A 107 -1.25 1.80 10.23
C HIS A 107 -2.00 2.09 11.54
N TYR A 108 -1.66 3.20 12.22
CA TYR A 108 -2.28 3.55 13.48
C TYR A 108 -3.68 4.12 13.33
N PHE A 109 -3.98 4.88 12.28
CA PHE A 109 -5.36 5.32 12.02
C PHE A 109 -6.29 4.15 11.74
N LYS A 110 -5.86 3.12 11.00
CA LYS A 110 -6.64 1.88 10.83
C LYS A 110 -6.94 1.22 12.18
N GLN A 111 -5.94 1.12 13.06
CA GLN A 111 -6.17 0.60 14.42
C GLN A 111 -7.06 1.51 15.29
N ALA A 112 -7.01 2.84 15.08
CA ALA A 112 -7.91 3.78 15.74
C ALA A 112 -9.36 3.58 15.27
N LEU A 113 -9.57 3.35 13.97
CA LEU A 113 -10.87 3.08 13.37
C LEU A 113 -11.41 1.71 13.80
N ASP A 114 -10.57 0.67 13.86
CA ASP A 114 -10.96 -0.64 14.39
C ASP A 114 -11.48 -0.55 15.84
N ALA A 115 -10.86 0.31 16.65
CA ALA A 115 -11.26 0.56 18.04
C ALA A 115 -12.54 1.41 18.16
N ARG A 116 -12.86 2.20 17.13
CA ARG A 116 -14.06 3.04 17.07
C ARG A 116 -14.57 3.16 15.61
N PRO A 117 -15.31 2.15 15.12
CA PRO A 117 -15.83 2.16 13.75
C PRO A 117 -16.76 3.34 13.49
N GLY A 118 -16.71 3.91 12.29
CA GLY A 118 -17.51 5.08 11.89
C GLY A 118 -17.02 6.41 12.46
N ASP A 119 -15.77 6.50 12.90
CA ASP A 119 -15.14 7.77 13.29
C ASP A 119 -14.73 8.54 12.02
N GLU A 120 -15.61 9.45 11.57
CA GLU A 120 -15.47 10.21 10.31
C GLU A 120 -14.11 10.92 10.18
N ASP A 121 -13.60 11.51 11.28
CA ASP A 121 -12.29 12.17 11.31
C ASP A 121 -11.16 11.17 10.99
N THR A 122 -11.18 9.98 11.61
CA THR A 122 -10.19 8.93 11.37
C THR A 122 -10.27 8.40 9.94
N GLU A 123 -11.48 8.20 9.39
CA GLU A 123 -11.70 7.77 8.00
C GLU A 123 -11.10 8.78 7.01
N GLN A 124 -11.32 10.08 7.23
CA GLN A 124 -10.75 11.14 6.40
C GLN A 124 -9.22 11.13 6.42
N PHE A 125 -8.60 10.92 7.59
CA PHE A 125 -7.14 10.80 7.68
C PHE A 125 -6.60 9.56 6.98
N ILE A 126 -7.33 8.43 7.01
CA ILE A 126 -6.96 7.20 6.29
C ILE A 126 -6.94 7.45 4.78
N ASP A 127 -7.97 8.09 4.24
CA ASP A 127 -8.07 8.36 2.81
C ASP A 127 -7.02 9.36 2.34
N ASP A 128 -6.73 10.39 3.14
CA ASP A 128 -5.64 11.30 2.80
C ASP A 128 -4.26 10.62 2.86
N CYS A 129 -4.03 9.75 3.85
CA CYS A 129 -2.81 8.94 3.88
C CYS A 129 -2.66 8.08 2.61
N ARG A 130 -3.72 7.40 2.16
CA ARG A 130 -3.71 6.59 0.93
C ARG A 130 -3.37 7.44 -0.30
N ARG A 131 -3.96 8.63 -0.42
CA ARG A 131 -3.70 9.58 -1.51
C ARG A 131 -2.23 10.03 -1.51
N ARG A 132 -1.70 10.40 -0.34
CA ARG A 132 -0.31 10.84 -0.17
C ARG A 132 0.70 9.72 -0.37
N LEU A 133 0.35 8.47 -0.09
CA LEU A 133 1.20 7.32 -0.41
C LEU A 133 1.20 6.98 -1.91
N SER A 134 0.12 7.28 -2.62
CA SER A 134 0.00 7.10 -4.09
C SER A 134 0.77 8.19 -4.86
N LEU A 135 0.70 9.44 -4.38
CA LEU A 135 1.48 10.58 -4.90
C LEU A 135 2.22 11.29 -3.75
N PRO A 136 3.40 10.80 -3.34
CA PRO A 136 4.15 11.38 -2.24
C PRO A 136 4.53 12.84 -2.51
N ARG A 137 4.09 13.73 -1.62
CA ARG A 137 4.38 15.16 -1.63
C ARG A 137 4.83 15.59 -0.25
N PHE A 138 6.13 15.79 -0.12
CA PHE A 138 6.76 16.24 1.12
C PHE A 138 6.86 17.76 1.15
N GLU A 139 6.93 18.36 2.34
CA GLU A 139 7.28 19.78 2.48
C GLU A 139 8.63 20.07 1.77
N LYS A 140 9.58 19.16 1.92
CA LYS A 140 10.87 19.16 1.21
C LYS A 140 11.23 17.77 0.73
N ASN A 141 11.58 17.65 -0.55
CA ASN A 141 12.10 16.41 -1.11
C ASN A 141 13.56 16.15 -0.67
N PHE A 142 14.05 14.92 -0.86
CA PHE A 142 15.39 14.52 -0.40
C PHE A 142 16.51 15.36 -1.03
N ARG A 143 16.33 15.84 -2.27
CA ARG A 143 17.29 16.75 -2.92
C ARG A 143 17.42 18.07 -2.15
N GLN A 144 16.31 18.69 -1.79
CA GLN A 144 16.30 19.93 -0.99
C GLN A 144 16.85 19.69 0.43
N ARG A 145 16.41 18.61 1.07
CA ARG A 145 16.86 18.17 2.39
C ARG A 145 18.36 17.91 2.45
N THR A 146 18.93 17.33 1.39
CA THR A 146 20.38 17.12 1.23
C THR A 146 21.14 18.46 1.22
N VAL A 147 20.63 19.46 0.49
CA VAL A 147 21.23 20.81 0.47
C VAL A 147 21.18 21.45 1.86
N ASP A 148 20.05 21.36 2.55
CA ASP A 148 19.87 21.91 3.90
C ASP A 148 20.81 21.26 4.92
N ALA A 149 20.95 19.94 4.89
CA ALA A 149 21.87 19.21 5.76
C ALA A 149 23.33 19.58 5.48
N TRP A 150 23.74 19.68 4.22
CA TRP A 150 25.10 20.11 3.91
C TRP A 150 25.39 21.55 4.31
N ASN A 151 24.41 22.44 4.14
CA ASN A 151 24.50 23.81 4.65
C ASN A 151 24.66 23.82 6.18
N ALA A 152 23.85 23.03 6.90
CA ALA A 152 23.98 22.88 8.35
C ALA A 152 25.36 22.35 8.74
N PHE A 153 25.82 21.28 8.08
CA PHE A 153 27.12 20.66 8.34
C PHE A 153 28.28 21.65 8.12
N VAL A 154 28.30 22.39 7.01
CA VAL A 154 29.33 23.42 6.75
C VAL A 154 29.38 24.48 7.85
N HIS A 155 28.24 24.89 8.39
CA HIS A 155 28.20 25.84 9.50
C HIS A 155 28.64 25.22 10.85
N GLY A 156 28.37 23.93 11.06
CA GLY A 156 28.66 23.21 12.31
C GLY A 156 30.01 22.52 12.39
N GLU A 157 30.67 22.25 11.26
CA GLU A 157 31.83 21.35 11.18
C GLU A 157 33.00 21.81 12.07
N GLY A 158 33.23 23.12 12.17
CA GLY A 158 34.35 23.66 12.96
C GLY A 158 34.16 23.51 14.48
N GLU A 159 32.93 23.37 14.95
CA GLU A 159 32.66 22.97 16.34
C GLU A 159 32.82 21.47 16.50
N LEU A 160 32.35 20.68 15.53
CA LEU A 160 32.50 19.22 15.54
C LEU A 160 33.98 18.82 15.62
N ARG A 161 34.85 19.43 14.81
CA ARG A 161 36.32 19.22 14.89
C ARG A 161 36.89 19.58 16.25
N ARG A 162 36.46 20.71 16.84
CA ARG A 162 36.91 21.13 18.18
C ARG A 162 36.49 20.13 19.26
N LEU A 163 35.32 19.50 19.13
CA LEU A 163 34.91 18.40 20.00
C LEU A 163 35.82 17.19 19.76
N MET A 164 36.00 16.77 18.50
CA MET A 164 36.85 15.62 18.16
C MET A 164 38.31 15.76 18.63
N ASP A 165 38.84 16.97 18.77
CA ASP A 165 40.22 17.22 19.23
C ASP A 165 40.37 17.15 20.77
N GLN A 166 39.29 17.01 21.53
CA GLN A 166 39.37 16.95 22.99
C GLN A 166 40.01 15.64 23.46
N LYS A 167 40.77 15.71 24.56
CA LYS A 167 41.52 14.54 25.05
C LYS A 167 40.65 13.47 25.68
N ASP A 168 39.52 13.86 26.28
CA ASP A 168 38.62 12.95 26.97
C ASP A 168 37.46 12.55 26.07
N GLN A 169 37.75 11.69 25.10
CA GLN A 169 36.79 11.20 24.11
C GLN A 169 35.59 10.50 24.76
N ALA A 170 35.79 9.82 25.88
CA ALA A 170 34.71 9.12 26.59
C ALA A 170 33.69 10.10 27.18
N ALA A 171 34.16 11.22 27.74
CA ALA A 171 33.29 12.25 28.31
C ALA A 171 32.47 13.00 27.25
N ILE A 172 33.00 13.15 26.03
CA ILE A 172 32.34 13.93 24.96
C ILE A 172 31.61 13.09 23.91
N ALA A 173 31.73 11.76 23.94
CA ALA A 173 31.17 10.89 22.89
C ALA A 173 29.67 11.16 22.64
N GLY A 174 28.87 11.28 23.70
CA GLY A 174 27.44 11.57 23.58
C GLY A 174 27.14 12.94 22.97
N GLU A 175 27.89 13.98 23.35
CA GLU A 175 27.76 15.32 22.77
C GLU A 175 28.16 15.34 21.29
N LEU A 176 29.23 14.63 20.95
CA LEU A 176 29.73 14.53 19.58
C LEU A 176 28.70 13.87 18.65
N ILE A 177 28.14 12.73 19.08
CA ILE A 177 27.08 12.03 18.34
C ILE A 177 25.86 12.93 18.21
N ALA A 178 25.33 13.48 19.31
CA ALA A 178 24.16 14.36 19.26
C ALA A 178 24.34 15.57 18.35
N LYS A 179 25.55 16.17 18.36
CA LYS A 179 25.88 17.29 17.48
C LYS A 179 25.86 16.87 16.02
N CYS A 180 26.54 15.78 15.66
CA CYS A 180 26.60 15.31 14.28
C CYS A 180 25.23 14.86 13.78
N THR A 181 24.45 14.13 14.59
CA THR A 181 23.05 13.79 14.28
C THR A 181 22.23 15.04 13.96
N LYS A 182 22.35 16.11 14.75
CA LYS A 182 21.66 17.38 14.47
C LYS A 182 22.09 18.04 13.16
N LEU A 183 23.35 17.88 12.75
CA LEU A 183 23.83 18.43 11.48
C LEU A 183 23.31 17.64 10.27
N LEU A 184 23.06 16.34 10.45
CA LEU A 184 22.55 15.44 9.40
C LEU A 184 21.02 15.35 9.37
N SER A 185 20.35 15.72 10.46
CA SER A 185 18.89 15.58 10.62
C SER A 185 18.02 16.29 9.58
N PRO A 186 18.46 17.34 8.86
CA PRO A 186 17.67 17.87 7.76
C PRO A 186 17.52 16.88 6.59
N ALA A 187 18.52 16.02 6.36
CA ALA A 187 18.51 15.01 5.29
C ALA A 187 17.93 13.67 5.74
N PHE A 188 18.27 13.25 6.96
CA PHE A 188 17.94 11.92 7.45
C PHE A 188 17.17 12.01 8.76
N ALA A 189 16.01 11.38 8.82
CA ALA A 189 15.32 11.19 10.10
C ALA A 189 16.09 10.22 11.00
N ASP A 190 16.71 9.20 10.41
CA ASP A 190 17.59 8.26 11.09
C ASP A 190 18.79 7.87 10.20
N VAL A 191 20.00 8.14 10.68
CA VAL A 191 21.24 7.81 9.98
C VAL A 191 22.30 7.33 10.95
N SER A 192 22.90 6.20 10.62
CA SER A 192 24.03 5.64 11.34
C SER A 192 25.33 6.16 10.72
N PHE A 193 26.25 6.60 11.57
CA PHE A 193 27.53 7.14 11.13
C PHE A 193 28.64 6.91 12.16
N GLU A 194 29.88 7.00 11.69
CA GLU A 194 31.08 7.02 12.51
C GLU A 194 31.87 8.30 12.26
N LEU A 195 32.57 8.76 13.30
CA LEU A 195 33.45 9.92 13.23
C LEU A 195 34.88 9.49 13.53
N GLY A 196 35.81 9.89 12.66
CA GLY A 196 37.20 9.48 12.74
C GLY A 196 38.20 10.59 12.45
N TYR A 197 39.48 10.31 12.69
CA TYR A 197 40.58 11.16 12.24
C TYR A 197 41.75 10.29 11.82
N ASN A 198 42.07 10.29 10.53
CA ASN A 198 43.12 9.42 9.95
C ASN A 198 44.55 9.97 10.09
N GLY A 199 44.76 10.98 10.95
CA GLY A 199 46.03 11.67 11.11
C GLY A 199 46.22 12.87 10.17
N LYS A 200 45.35 13.05 9.16
CA LYS A 200 45.39 14.19 8.22
C LYS A 200 44.06 14.93 8.13
N LYS A 201 42.95 14.19 8.04
CA LYS A 201 41.60 14.72 7.89
C LYS A 201 40.66 14.03 8.86
N TYR A 202 39.61 14.75 9.23
CA TYR A 202 38.46 14.21 9.95
C TYR A 202 37.62 13.39 8.98
N GLU A 203 36.90 12.42 9.49
CA GLU A 203 36.14 11.47 8.68
C GLU A 203 34.71 11.45 9.20
N LEU A 204 33.75 11.64 8.29
CA LEU A 204 32.36 11.29 8.49
C LEU A 204 32.11 10.05 7.64
N ILE A 205 31.83 8.92 8.28
CA ILE A 205 31.60 7.65 7.61
C ILE A 205 30.12 7.31 7.78
N LEU A 206 29.35 7.40 6.70
CA LEU A 206 27.93 7.04 6.69
C LEU A 206 27.81 5.54 6.44
N THR A 207 27.05 4.82 7.27
CA THR A 207 26.94 3.35 7.15
C THR A 207 25.56 2.93 6.63
N PRO A 208 25.48 2.14 5.55
CA PRO A 208 24.23 1.53 5.09
C PRO A 208 23.74 0.38 5.99
N GLU A 209 24.55 -0.10 6.93
CA GLU A 209 24.25 -1.23 7.82
C GLU A 209 23.87 -2.49 7.04
N GLY A 210 24.63 -2.76 5.98
CA GLY A 210 24.35 -3.85 5.04
C GLY A 210 23.11 -3.66 4.16
N ASN A 211 22.34 -2.58 4.35
CA ASN A 211 21.13 -2.31 3.57
C ASN A 211 21.46 -1.62 2.24
N ARG A 212 21.35 -2.38 1.14
CA ARG A 212 21.61 -1.87 -0.22
C ARG A 212 20.66 -0.75 -0.65
N ALA A 213 19.40 -0.74 -0.20
CA ALA A 213 18.46 0.32 -0.54
C ALA A 213 18.87 1.65 0.10
N LYS A 214 19.24 1.63 1.39
CA LYS A 214 19.78 2.78 2.13
C LYS A 214 21.07 3.31 1.49
N LEU A 215 21.90 2.43 0.92
CA LEU A 215 23.14 2.82 0.24
C LEU A 215 22.92 3.83 -0.89
N PHE A 216 21.80 3.77 -1.63
CA PHE A 216 21.49 4.76 -2.68
C PHE A 216 21.36 6.19 -2.12
N GLN A 217 20.66 6.38 -0.99
CA GLN A 217 20.52 7.68 -0.34
C GLN A 217 21.88 8.19 0.17
N LEU A 218 22.70 7.31 0.75
CA LEU A 218 24.01 7.69 1.29
C LEU A 218 25.00 8.09 0.20
N VAL A 219 25.03 7.37 -0.93
CA VAL A 219 25.85 7.71 -2.10
C VAL A 219 25.38 9.03 -2.70
N TYR A 220 24.07 9.21 -2.87
CA TYR A 220 23.51 10.49 -3.33
C TYR A 220 23.93 11.64 -2.42
N PHE A 221 23.77 11.48 -1.10
CA PHE A 221 24.12 12.50 -0.12
C PHE A 221 25.63 12.81 -0.15
N GLN A 222 26.50 11.80 -0.18
CA GLN A 222 27.95 11.95 -0.27
C GLN A 222 28.37 12.69 -1.54
N ARG A 223 27.78 12.38 -2.69
CA ARG A 223 28.09 13.03 -3.98
C ARG A 223 27.85 14.54 -3.94
N HIS A 224 26.90 14.97 -3.12
CA HIS A 224 26.53 16.38 -2.94
C HIS A 224 27.35 17.10 -1.84
N ALA A 225 28.35 16.43 -1.25
CA ALA A 225 29.21 17.05 -0.24
C ALA A 225 29.91 18.29 -0.79
N PRO A 226 29.79 19.47 -0.12
CA PRO A 226 30.42 20.70 -0.59
C PRO A 226 31.94 20.57 -0.70
N ALA A 227 32.50 21.00 -1.85
CA ALA A 227 33.95 20.96 -2.08
C ALA A 227 34.78 21.69 -1.02
N ALA A 228 34.19 22.68 -0.32
CA ALA A 228 34.83 23.40 0.80
C ALA A 228 35.23 22.47 1.97
N LEU A 229 34.47 21.39 2.20
CA LEU A 229 34.74 20.41 3.26
C LEU A 229 35.98 19.58 2.98
N SER A 230 36.34 19.39 1.71
CA SER A 230 37.45 18.51 1.28
C SER A 230 38.82 18.92 1.81
N SER A 231 38.97 20.14 2.37
CA SER A 231 40.19 20.58 3.02
C SER A 231 40.41 19.89 4.38
N ASN A 232 39.33 19.68 5.13
CA ASN A 232 39.36 19.18 6.51
C ASN A 232 38.75 17.77 6.65
N TRP A 233 37.82 17.41 5.78
CA TRP A 233 37.00 16.19 5.91
C TRP A 233 37.19 15.22 4.74
N ASN A 234 37.09 13.93 5.08
CA ASN A 234 36.70 12.87 4.17
C ASN A 234 35.24 12.50 4.47
N ILE A 235 34.38 12.57 3.47
CA ILE A 235 33.01 12.06 3.56
C ILE A 235 33.01 10.70 2.88
N LEU A 236 32.76 9.66 3.65
CA LEU A 236 32.88 8.26 3.23
C LEU A 236 31.53 7.56 3.39
N VAL A 237 31.28 6.56 2.56
CA VAL A 237 30.10 5.69 2.64
C VAL A 237 30.58 4.25 2.78
N GLY A 238 30.07 3.57 3.81
CA GLY A 238 30.51 2.26 4.26
C GLY A 238 31.66 2.32 5.26
N ARG A 239 31.58 1.49 6.32
CA ARG A 239 32.67 1.33 7.30
C ARG A 239 34.00 1.03 6.63
N GLN A 240 35.06 1.63 7.15
CA GLN A 240 36.42 1.44 6.67
C GLN A 240 37.11 0.30 7.45
N PRO A 241 37.97 -0.51 6.81
CA PRO A 241 38.72 -1.56 7.49
C PRO A 241 39.53 -1.02 8.67
N SER A 242 39.51 -1.71 9.81
CA SER A 242 40.28 -1.36 11.00
C SER A 242 41.08 -2.55 11.53
N HIS A 243 42.38 -2.35 11.74
CA HIS A 243 43.28 -3.38 12.25
C HIS A 243 43.34 -3.40 13.79
N GLY A 244 43.26 -4.59 14.39
CA GLY A 244 43.36 -4.74 15.84
C GLY A 244 42.14 -4.23 16.60
N PHE A 245 40.99 -4.18 15.93
CA PHE A 245 39.71 -3.86 16.56
C PHE A 245 39.18 -5.06 17.34
N ASP A 246 38.84 -4.81 18.61
CA ASP A 246 38.14 -5.77 19.47
C ASP A 246 36.72 -5.24 19.70
N LEU A 247 35.72 -6.00 19.27
CA LEU A 247 34.32 -5.63 19.42
C LEU A 247 33.86 -5.93 20.84
N ARG A 248 33.39 -4.89 21.55
CA ARG A 248 32.88 -4.99 22.92
C ARG A 248 31.37 -4.74 22.95
N SER A 249 30.58 -5.79 23.10
CA SER A 249 29.13 -5.69 23.27
C SER A 249 28.59 -6.86 24.08
N PHE A 250 27.42 -6.70 24.69
CA PHE A 250 26.75 -7.72 25.52
C PHE A 250 27.64 -8.30 26.65
N GLY A 251 28.56 -7.49 27.19
CA GLY A 251 29.51 -7.92 28.22
C GLY A 251 30.63 -8.85 27.70
N LEU A 252 30.73 -9.06 26.39
CA LEU A 252 31.76 -9.83 25.72
C LEU A 252 32.71 -8.91 24.96
N GLU A 253 33.93 -9.42 24.76
CA GLU A 253 34.96 -8.80 23.93
C GLU A 253 35.45 -9.85 22.94
N VAL A 254 35.27 -9.64 21.64
CA VAL A 254 35.67 -10.61 20.61
C VAL A 254 36.53 -9.91 19.57
N SER A 255 37.65 -10.53 19.24
CA SER A 255 38.54 -10.06 18.17
C SER A 255 38.45 -10.96 16.95
N ALA A 256 38.75 -10.41 15.77
CA ALA A 256 38.74 -11.18 14.52
C ALA A 256 39.68 -12.40 14.55
N ASN A 257 40.76 -12.37 15.34
CA ASN A 257 41.68 -13.51 15.49
C ASN A 257 41.06 -14.70 16.26
N GLN A 258 39.99 -14.46 17.03
CA GLN A 258 39.29 -15.49 17.83
C GLN A 258 38.15 -16.16 17.05
N VAL A 259 37.84 -15.66 15.86
CA VAL A 259 36.81 -16.19 14.98
C VAL A 259 37.48 -17.02 13.90
N GLN A 260 37.05 -18.27 13.74
CA GLN A 260 37.43 -19.14 12.64
C GLN A 260 36.46 -18.91 11.48
N ALA A 261 37.00 -18.79 10.27
CA ALA A 261 36.26 -18.58 9.04
C ALA A 261 36.58 -19.67 8.02
N TRP A 262 35.56 -20.15 7.33
CA TRP A 262 35.69 -20.97 6.12
C TRP A 262 35.07 -20.22 4.96
N VAL A 263 35.82 -20.13 3.87
CA VAL A 263 35.46 -19.36 2.68
C VAL A 263 35.32 -20.33 1.51
N GLU A 264 34.18 -20.28 0.84
CA GLU A 264 33.94 -21.05 -0.37
C GLU A 264 33.49 -20.10 -1.49
N LYS A 265 34.11 -20.20 -2.67
CA LYS A 265 33.73 -19.37 -3.81
C LYS A 265 32.42 -19.89 -4.42
N ALA A 266 31.45 -19.00 -4.63
CA ALA A 266 30.13 -19.37 -5.10
C ALA A 266 30.10 -19.56 -6.64
N GLY A 267 30.65 -20.67 -7.11
CA GLY A 267 30.80 -20.98 -8.54
C GLY A 267 31.99 -20.26 -9.20
N ASP A 268 32.38 -20.71 -10.39
CA ASP A 268 33.62 -20.25 -11.03
C ASP A 268 33.59 -18.78 -11.49
N ASP A 269 32.42 -18.28 -11.91
CA ASP A 269 32.26 -16.99 -12.59
C ASP A 269 31.71 -15.85 -11.70
N ARG A 270 31.24 -16.14 -10.48
CA ARG A 270 30.71 -15.08 -9.59
C ARG A 270 31.80 -14.55 -8.65
N PRO A 271 31.93 -13.22 -8.48
CA PRO A 271 32.90 -12.62 -7.59
C PRO A 271 32.42 -12.63 -6.13
N VAL A 272 31.73 -13.68 -5.70
CA VAL A 272 31.12 -13.77 -4.37
C VAL A 272 31.50 -15.08 -3.68
N VAL A 273 31.44 -15.07 -2.36
CA VAL A 273 31.81 -16.18 -1.49
C VAL A 273 30.72 -16.46 -0.46
N SER A 274 30.64 -17.71 -0.05
CA SER A 274 29.94 -18.15 1.15
C SER A 274 30.91 -18.13 2.33
N LEU A 275 30.47 -17.57 3.45
CA LEU A 275 31.26 -17.44 4.67
C LEU A 275 30.59 -18.19 5.81
N GLU A 276 31.29 -19.18 6.37
CA GLU A 276 30.89 -19.84 7.60
C GLU A 276 31.83 -19.44 8.74
N LEU A 277 31.27 -19.03 9.89
CA LEU A 277 32.02 -18.52 11.02
C LEU A 277 31.77 -19.32 12.30
N TYR A 278 32.83 -19.55 13.07
CA TYR A 278 32.77 -20.18 14.38
C TYR A 278 33.58 -19.39 15.40
N CYS A 279 32.99 -19.14 16.57
CA CYS A 279 33.72 -18.58 17.71
C CYS A 279 33.32 -19.30 19.01
N GLU A 280 34.25 -20.05 19.60
CA GLU A 280 34.01 -20.80 20.84
C GLU A 280 33.52 -19.89 21.98
N LYS A 281 34.08 -18.67 22.06
CA LYS A 281 33.74 -17.68 23.09
C LYS A 281 32.29 -17.22 23.01
N LEU A 282 31.67 -17.30 21.83
CA LEU A 282 30.29 -16.88 21.60
C LEU A 282 29.27 -18.00 21.79
N LEU A 283 29.69 -19.27 21.97
CA LEU A 283 28.77 -20.40 22.14
C LEU A 283 27.75 -20.23 23.27
N PRO A 284 28.08 -19.67 24.45
CA PRO A 284 27.08 -19.42 25.48
C PRO A 284 26.00 -18.45 25.00
N LEU A 285 26.40 -17.35 24.35
CA LEU A 285 25.47 -16.35 23.83
C LEU A 285 24.68 -16.90 22.63
N LEU A 286 25.29 -17.70 21.76
CA LEU A 286 24.61 -18.33 20.61
C LEU A 286 23.45 -19.23 21.04
N ARG A 287 23.53 -19.85 22.21
CA ARG A 287 22.43 -20.66 22.78
C ARG A 287 21.33 -19.82 23.44
N GLU A 288 21.65 -18.59 23.81
CA GLU A 288 20.73 -17.65 24.45
C GLU A 288 20.00 -16.80 23.41
N ASP A 289 20.74 -16.29 22.43
CA ASP A 289 20.31 -15.31 21.44
C ASP A 289 21.26 -15.36 20.23
N ASP A 290 20.81 -16.05 19.18
CA ASP A 290 21.57 -16.21 17.93
C ASP A 290 21.70 -14.89 17.17
N GLY A 291 20.67 -14.04 17.19
CA GLY A 291 20.67 -12.71 16.57
C GLY A 291 21.79 -11.81 17.08
N LYS A 292 22.05 -11.78 18.40
CA LYS A 292 23.17 -11.03 18.97
C LYS A 292 24.53 -11.52 18.48
N VAL A 293 24.70 -12.84 18.34
CA VAL A 293 25.95 -13.42 17.82
C VAL A 293 26.12 -13.12 16.35
N TRP A 294 25.04 -13.23 15.57
CA TRP A 294 25.05 -12.87 14.16
C TRP A 294 25.46 -11.41 13.97
N TRP A 295 24.87 -10.47 14.72
CA TRP A 295 25.22 -9.05 14.69
C TRP A 295 26.68 -8.78 15.06
N LEU A 296 27.21 -9.45 16.09
CA LEU A 296 28.61 -9.33 16.50
C LEU A 296 29.56 -9.75 15.38
N LEU A 297 29.28 -10.91 14.77
CA LEU A 297 30.15 -11.49 13.75
C LEU A 297 30.04 -10.76 12.41
N SER A 298 28.85 -10.27 12.03
CA SER A 298 28.68 -9.44 10.83
C SER A 298 29.39 -8.10 11.00
N THR A 299 29.21 -7.43 12.14
CA THR A 299 29.94 -6.18 12.46
C THR A 299 31.45 -6.37 12.46
N LEU A 300 31.96 -7.47 13.03
CA LEU A 300 33.40 -7.79 12.98
C LEU A 300 33.87 -8.05 11.55
N THR A 301 33.05 -8.70 10.72
CA THR A 301 33.38 -8.96 9.32
C THR A 301 33.45 -7.67 8.51
N ASP A 302 32.48 -6.76 8.69
CA ASP A 302 32.50 -5.42 8.10
C ASP A 302 33.71 -4.61 8.55
N GLN A 303 34.11 -4.73 9.82
CA GLN A 303 35.28 -4.02 10.32
C GLN A 303 36.59 -4.57 9.76
N VAL A 304 36.64 -5.85 9.41
CA VAL A 304 37.81 -6.51 8.82
C VAL A 304 37.91 -6.21 7.32
N LEU A 305 36.81 -6.31 6.59
CA LEU A 305 36.79 -6.16 5.13
C LEU A 305 36.54 -4.73 4.65
N GLY A 306 35.87 -3.92 5.46
CA GLY A 306 35.09 -2.77 5.00
C GLY A 306 33.68 -3.20 4.59
N GLU A 307 32.71 -2.32 4.81
CA GLU A 307 31.29 -2.63 4.63
C GLU A 307 30.90 -2.81 3.16
N ILE A 308 31.43 -1.98 2.24
CA ILE A 308 31.12 -2.11 0.81
C ILE A 308 31.66 -3.43 0.22
N PRO A 309 32.93 -3.83 0.48
CA PRO A 309 33.42 -5.16 0.11
C PRO A 309 32.62 -6.31 0.74
N ALA A 310 32.24 -6.20 2.01
CA ALA A 310 31.42 -7.21 2.67
C ALA A 310 30.07 -7.39 1.96
N MET A 311 29.36 -6.28 1.69
CA MET A 311 28.09 -6.27 0.95
C MET A 311 28.18 -6.81 -0.48
N ALA A 312 29.33 -6.61 -1.15
CA ALA A 312 29.51 -6.98 -2.55
C ALA A 312 29.99 -8.42 -2.73
N LEU A 313 30.78 -8.94 -1.79
CA LEU A 313 31.50 -10.20 -1.95
C LEU A 313 30.92 -11.33 -1.11
N ILE A 314 30.16 -11.07 -0.05
CA ILE A 314 29.59 -12.12 0.81
C ILE A 314 28.15 -12.40 0.38
N ASP A 315 27.92 -13.57 -0.21
CA ASP A 315 26.58 -14.03 -0.69
C ASP A 315 25.81 -14.75 0.41
N SER A 316 26.51 -15.52 1.26
CA SER A 316 25.91 -16.20 2.41
C SER A 316 26.80 -16.11 3.64
N PHE A 317 26.15 -16.08 4.80
CA PHE A 317 26.79 -15.88 6.10
C PHE A 317 26.15 -16.81 7.14
N ASP A 318 26.90 -17.82 7.57
CA ASP A 318 26.42 -18.84 8.51
C ASP A 318 27.24 -18.83 9.81
N VAL A 319 26.54 -18.90 10.94
CA VAL A 319 27.17 -19.01 12.28
C VAL A 319 27.08 -20.45 12.77
N LEU A 320 28.24 -21.08 12.96
CA LEU A 320 28.33 -22.49 13.31
C LEU A 320 28.30 -22.71 14.83
N GLY A 321 27.58 -23.75 15.26
CA GLY A 321 27.56 -24.22 16.65
C GLY A 321 28.78 -25.05 17.07
N GLY A 322 29.67 -25.36 16.14
CA GLY A 322 30.89 -26.14 16.35
C GLY A 322 31.87 -25.96 15.17
N PRO A 323 33.17 -26.27 15.36
CA PRO A 323 34.15 -26.15 14.30
C PRO A 323 33.97 -27.25 13.23
N LYS A 324 34.42 -26.99 11.99
CA LYS A 324 34.52 -28.01 10.93
C LYS A 324 35.77 -28.88 11.12
N ASP A 325 35.76 -30.07 10.50
CA ASP A 325 36.95 -30.94 10.42
C ASP A 325 38.08 -30.33 9.58
N ALA A 326 37.72 -29.55 8.56
CA ALA A 326 38.68 -28.78 7.76
C ALA A 326 39.20 -27.59 8.57
N PRO A 327 40.51 -27.24 8.49
CA PRO A 327 41.05 -26.09 9.20
C PRO A 327 40.43 -24.79 8.68
N GLY A 328 39.95 -23.94 9.59
CA GLY A 328 39.52 -22.58 9.29
C GLY A 328 40.69 -21.60 9.30
N ILE A 329 40.51 -20.44 8.68
CA ILE A 329 41.42 -19.30 8.82
C ILE A 329 40.91 -18.37 9.92
N PRO A 330 41.76 -17.61 10.63
CA PRO A 330 41.28 -16.50 11.44
C PRO A 330 40.51 -15.49 10.58
N LEU A 331 39.42 -14.92 11.08
CA LEU A 331 38.63 -13.92 10.34
C LEU A 331 39.48 -12.71 9.93
N SER A 332 40.50 -12.34 10.71
CA SER A 332 41.47 -11.30 10.38
C SER A 332 42.26 -11.54 9.09
N GLU A 333 42.39 -12.79 8.64
CA GLU A 333 43.05 -13.17 7.39
C GLU A 333 42.08 -13.25 6.20
N LEU A 334 40.79 -13.02 6.43
CA LEU A 334 39.77 -13.02 5.38
C LEU A 334 40.11 -12.07 4.21
N PRO A 335 40.61 -10.83 4.41
CA PRO A 335 40.97 -9.95 3.31
C PRO A 335 41.99 -10.60 2.35
N HIS A 336 43.06 -11.20 2.90
CA HIS A 336 44.07 -11.88 2.10
C HIS A 336 43.50 -13.11 1.39
N ALA A 337 42.64 -13.88 2.06
CA ALA A 337 42.01 -15.04 1.45
C ALA A 337 41.12 -14.68 0.25
N LEU A 338 40.40 -13.55 0.31
CA LEU A 338 39.61 -13.06 -0.83
C LEU A 338 40.50 -12.54 -1.96
N GLU A 339 41.60 -11.85 -1.65
CA GLU A 339 42.58 -11.41 -2.65
C GLU A 339 43.27 -12.59 -3.35
N ASP A 340 43.60 -13.66 -2.62
CA ASP A 340 44.17 -14.91 -3.16
C ASP A 340 43.19 -15.63 -4.11
N LEU A 341 41.87 -15.45 -3.90
CA LEU A 341 40.82 -15.89 -4.82
C LEU A 341 40.63 -14.96 -6.03
N GLY A 342 41.41 -13.87 -6.10
CA GLY A 342 41.36 -12.88 -7.17
C GLY A 342 40.25 -11.83 -7.03
N LEU A 343 39.67 -11.67 -5.83
CA LEU A 343 38.60 -10.71 -5.56
C LEU A 343 39.18 -9.36 -5.12
N SER A 344 38.62 -8.26 -5.63
CA SER A 344 39.06 -6.91 -5.27
C SER A 344 38.28 -6.38 -4.06
N LEU A 345 39.00 -5.94 -3.04
CA LEU A 345 38.43 -5.27 -1.86
C LEU A 345 38.36 -3.74 -2.01
N LYS A 346 38.88 -3.18 -3.10
CA LYS A 346 38.80 -1.75 -3.39
C LYS A 346 37.58 -1.49 -4.23
N LEU A 347 36.45 -1.29 -3.56
CA LEU A 347 35.18 -0.98 -4.19
C LEU A 347 34.76 0.44 -3.85
N ASP A 348 34.44 1.20 -4.88
CA ASP A 348 33.78 2.49 -4.73
C ASP A 348 32.27 2.25 -4.60
N PRO A 349 31.58 2.86 -3.62
CA PRO A 349 30.16 2.60 -3.38
C PRO A 349 29.25 3.05 -4.54
N GLU A 350 29.60 4.14 -5.24
CA GLU A 350 28.83 4.60 -6.41
C GLU A 350 29.01 3.61 -7.57
N GLN A 351 30.26 3.23 -7.88
CA GLN A 351 30.54 2.22 -8.92
C GLN A 351 29.95 0.85 -8.57
N TYR A 352 29.92 0.48 -7.29
CA TYR A 352 29.28 -0.75 -6.85
C TYR A 352 27.80 -0.74 -7.19
N LEU A 353 27.08 0.34 -6.86
CA LEU A 353 25.67 0.49 -7.22
C LEU A 353 25.48 0.53 -8.75
N GLU A 354 26.30 1.28 -9.48
CA GLU A 354 26.20 1.40 -10.94
C GLU A 354 26.33 0.05 -11.65
N ASN A 355 27.18 -0.85 -11.14
CA ASN A 355 27.42 -2.17 -11.73
C ASN A 355 26.53 -3.28 -11.14
N ALA A 356 25.63 -2.97 -10.20
CA ALA A 356 24.85 -3.96 -9.46
C ALA A 356 23.58 -4.46 -10.19
N TYR A 357 23.54 -4.45 -11.53
CA TYR A 357 22.38 -4.95 -12.28
C TYR A 357 22.20 -6.45 -12.08
N THR A 358 21.05 -6.82 -11.51
CA THR A 358 20.57 -8.20 -11.44
C THR A 358 19.44 -8.37 -12.44
N ALA A 359 19.64 -9.27 -13.41
CA ALA A 359 18.56 -9.71 -14.28
C ALA A 359 17.68 -10.72 -13.55
N TYR A 360 16.37 -10.63 -13.76
CA TYR A 360 15.39 -11.57 -13.23
C TYR A 360 14.34 -11.91 -14.29
N ARG A 361 13.70 -13.06 -14.10
CA ARG A 361 12.58 -13.53 -14.91
C ARG A 361 11.50 -14.04 -13.97
N MET A 362 10.26 -13.85 -14.37
CA MET A 362 9.10 -14.37 -13.66
C MET A 362 8.21 -15.09 -14.66
N GLU A 363 7.31 -15.91 -14.14
CA GLU A 363 6.19 -16.41 -14.94
C GLU A 363 5.14 -15.31 -14.94
N PRO A 364 4.91 -14.65 -16.10
CA PRO A 364 4.04 -13.48 -16.16
C PRO A 364 2.58 -13.91 -16.00
N ASP A 365 1.84 -13.14 -15.21
CA ASP A 365 0.40 -13.18 -15.25
C ASP A 365 -0.09 -12.72 -16.62
N ARG A 366 -1.11 -13.42 -17.12
CA ARG A 366 -1.75 -13.13 -18.41
C ARG A 366 -3.08 -12.42 -18.24
N ASP A 367 -3.48 -12.17 -17.01
CA ASP A 367 -4.55 -11.27 -16.68
C ASP A 367 -4.07 -9.81 -16.89
N PRO A 368 -4.64 -9.05 -17.86
CA PRO A 368 -4.31 -7.64 -18.03
C PRO A 368 -4.73 -6.77 -16.84
N ASP A 369 -5.61 -7.27 -15.96
CA ASP A 369 -6.10 -6.58 -14.77
C ASP A 369 -5.31 -6.97 -13.51
N ALA A 370 -4.30 -7.85 -13.62
CA ALA A 370 -3.41 -8.14 -12.49
C ALA A 370 -2.61 -6.90 -12.06
N ASP A 371 -2.23 -6.86 -10.77
CA ASP A 371 -1.40 -5.80 -10.22
C ASP A 371 -0.19 -5.49 -11.11
N TRP A 372 0.26 -4.23 -11.07
CA TRP A 372 1.42 -3.84 -11.85
C TRP A 372 2.61 -4.76 -11.60
N ARG A 373 3.37 -5.01 -12.66
CA ARG A 373 4.52 -5.91 -12.71
C ARG A 373 4.21 -7.40 -12.59
N MET A 374 2.97 -7.81 -12.35
CA MET A 374 2.60 -9.23 -12.40
C MET A 374 2.72 -9.78 -13.83
N ASP A 375 2.56 -8.93 -14.84
CA ASP A 375 2.75 -9.27 -16.26
C ASP A 375 4.23 -9.40 -16.69
N VAL A 376 5.20 -9.11 -15.80
CA VAL A 376 6.63 -9.06 -16.15
C VAL A 376 7.19 -10.46 -16.41
N PHE A 377 7.76 -10.66 -17.59
CA PHE A 377 8.48 -11.90 -17.91
C PHE A 377 10.01 -11.76 -17.80
N ALA A 378 10.53 -10.53 -17.92
CA ALA A 378 11.96 -10.24 -17.80
C ALA A 378 12.21 -8.81 -17.33
N GLY A 379 13.15 -8.64 -16.42
CA GLY A 379 13.61 -7.32 -15.99
C GLY A 379 15.06 -7.31 -15.53
N ALA A 380 15.56 -6.10 -15.30
CA ALA A 380 16.86 -5.87 -14.69
C ALA A 380 16.75 -4.72 -13.69
N THR A 381 17.34 -4.90 -12.51
CA THR A 381 17.31 -3.89 -11.44
C THR A 381 18.64 -3.83 -10.70
N ARG A 382 19.02 -2.64 -10.25
CA ARG A 382 20.14 -2.38 -9.33
C ARG A 382 19.75 -2.57 -7.86
N CYS A 383 18.45 -2.66 -7.57
CA CYS A 383 17.92 -2.84 -6.22
C CYS A 383 16.87 -3.95 -6.16
N PRO A 384 17.28 -5.24 -6.16
CA PRO A 384 16.36 -6.38 -6.07
C PRO A 384 15.44 -6.32 -4.84
N ALA A 385 15.91 -5.73 -3.73
CA ALA A 385 15.14 -5.62 -2.51
C ALA A 385 13.85 -4.80 -2.68
N LEU A 386 13.86 -3.74 -3.50
CA LEU A 386 12.65 -2.96 -3.80
C LEU A 386 11.63 -3.77 -4.62
N VAL A 387 12.11 -4.52 -5.62
CA VAL A 387 11.24 -5.38 -6.43
C VAL A 387 10.65 -6.50 -5.60
N ASN A 388 11.47 -7.18 -4.77
CA ASN A 388 11.01 -8.26 -3.91
C ASN A 388 10.00 -7.76 -2.87
N ALA A 389 10.28 -6.63 -2.22
CA ALA A 389 9.37 -6.03 -1.25
C ALA A 389 8.01 -5.72 -1.90
N TYR A 390 8.01 -5.09 -3.09
CA TYR A 390 6.79 -4.82 -3.84
C TYR A 390 6.00 -6.09 -4.16
N LEU A 391 6.66 -7.12 -4.72
CA LEU A 391 6.00 -8.40 -5.07
C LEU A 391 5.42 -9.11 -3.85
N ASN A 392 6.06 -8.99 -2.69
CA ASN A 392 5.59 -9.55 -1.43
C ASN A 392 4.55 -8.68 -0.69
N GLY A 393 4.22 -7.49 -1.21
CA GLY A 393 3.34 -6.54 -0.51
C GLY A 393 3.95 -5.92 0.75
N GLU A 394 5.28 -5.87 0.84
CA GLU A 394 6.02 -5.29 1.97
C GLU A 394 6.32 -3.81 1.72
N SER A 395 5.86 -2.94 2.62
CA SER A 395 5.99 -1.48 2.44
C SER A 395 6.97 -0.78 3.39
N GLY A 396 7.60 -1.51 4.31
CA GLY A 396 8.50 -0.90 5.31
C GLY A 396 9.69 -0.16 4.70
N MET A 397 10.25 -0.68 3.61
CA MET A 397 11.34 -0.01 2.88
C MET A 397 10.87 1.32 2.26
N MET A 398 9.63 1.39 1.78
CA MET A 398 9.05 2.62 1.24
C MET A 398 8.87 3.67 2.34
N ASP A 399 8.45 3.24 3.53
CA ASP A 399 8.32 4.14 4.68
C ASP A 399 9.66 4.76 5.09
N ASP A 400 10.75 3.99 5.01
CA ASP A 400 12.10 4.51 5.26
C ASP A 400 12.53 5.58 4.24
N PHE A 401 12.27 5.37 2.95
CA PHE A 401 12.58 6.36 1.92
C PHE A 401 11.71 7.62 2.05
N HIS A 402 10.40 7.46 2.24
CA HIS A 402 9.45 8.56 2.35
C HIS A 402 9.74 9.45 3.56
N ARG A 403 10.13 8.84 4.69
CA ARG A 403 10.54 9.56 5.90
C ARG A 403 11.67 10.56 5.64
N ASP A 404 12.56 10.26 4.70
CA ASP A 404 13.65 11.15 4.28
C ASP A 404 13.28 12.03 3.06
N GLY A 405 12.08 11.88 2.49
CA GLY A 405 11.61 12.66 1.34
C GLY A 405 12.06 12.13 -0.02
N ALA A 406 12.48 10.86 -0.10
CA ALA A 406 12.85 10.18 -1.34
C ALA A 406 11.74 9.22 -1.77
N VAL A 407 11.57 9.00 -3.08
CA VAL A 407 10.46 8.18 -3.62
C VAL A 407 10.96 7.15 -4.63
N PRO A 408 11.14 5.89 -4.21
CA PRO A 408 11.21 4.79 -5.17
C PRO A 408 9.87 4.60 -5.88
N GLY A 409 9.90 4.56 -7.21
CA GLY A 409 8.73 4.23 -8.01
C GLY A 409 9.11 3.76 -9.41
N PHE A 410 8.10 3.54 -10.23
CA PHE A 410 8.28 3.16 -11.63
C PHE A 410 7.27 3.88 -12.52
N LEU A 411 7.70 4.16 -13.75
CA LEU A 411 6.82 4.54 -14.85
C LEU A 411 6.36 3.26 -15.54
N CYS A 412 5.05 3.14 -15.81
CA CYS A 412 4.49 2.06 -16.62
C CYS A 412 3.79 2.62 -17.86
N TYR A 413 3.92 1.92 -18.98
CA TYR A 413 3.37 2.31 -20.28
C TYR A 413 3.06 1.07 -21.13
N PRO A 414 2.09 1.15 -22.05
CA PRO A 414 1.69 0.00 -22.86
C PRO A 414 2.75 -0.35 -23.91
N LEU A 415 2.82 -1.63 -24.26
CA LEU A 415 3.79 -2.18 -25.23
C LEU A 415 3.19 -2.52 -26.59
N ASP A 416 1.93 -2.20 -26.81
CA ASP A 416 1.15 -2.42 -28.03
C ASP A 416 1.66 -1.57 -29.22
N CYS A 417 2.07 -0.33 -28.96
CA CYS A 417 2.59 0.58 -29.99
C CYS A 417 3.92 0.11 -30.62
N PHE A 418 4.59 -0.89 -30.03
CA PHE A 418 5.84 -1.47 -30.54
C PHE A 418 5.56 -2.74 -31.36
N ALA A 419 4.81 -2.60 -32.46
CA ALA A 419 4.26 -3.74 -33.23
C ALA A 419 5.24 -4.46 -34.18
N ASP A 420 6.43 -3.92 -34.47
CA ASP A 420 7.40 -4.59 -35.35
C ASP A 420 8.08 -5.77 -34.63
N GLU A 421 7.58 -6.99 -34.86
CA GLU A 421 8.06 -8.22 -34.23
C GLU A 421 9.55 -8.50 -34.45
N SER A 422 10.15 -7.97 -35.53
CA SER A 422 11.56 -8.26 -35.85
C SER A 422 12.54 -7.52 -34.94
N ASP A 423 12.15 -6.36 -34.41
CA ASP A 423 12.96 -5.48 -33.56
C ASP A 423 12.26 -5.03 -32.25
N ARG A 424 11.10 -5.60 -31.89
CA ARG A 424 10.27 -5.18 -30.74
C ARG A 424 11.05 -4.97 -29.44
N SER A 425 11.86 -5.95 -29.04
CA SER A 425 12.66 -5.83 -27.80
C SER A 425 13.67 -4.67 -27.86
N LYS A 426 14.25 -4.41 -29.03
CA LYS A 426 15.17 -3.28 -29.24
C LYS A 426 14.41 -1.95 -29.16
N LEU A 427 13.23 -1.85 -29.77
CA LEU A 427 12.40 -0.65 -29.72
C LEU A 427 11.98 -0.29 -28.29
N ILE A 428 11.62 -1.28 -27.48
CA ILE A 428 11.26 -1.08 -26.07
C ILE A 428 12.46 -0.55 -25.28
N LEU A 429 13.65 -1.11 -25.50
CA LEU A 429 14.87 -0.65 -24.85
C LEU A 429 15.25 0.76 -25.31
N ASP A 430 15.25 1.03 -26.61
CA ASP A 430 15.54 2.35 -27.17
C ASP A 430 14.57 3.42 -26.64
N PHE A 431 13.28 3.07 -26.49
CA PHE A 431 12.27 3.96 -25.91
C PHE A 431 12.56 4.25 -24.44
N ARG A 432 12.90 3.22 -23.66
CA ARG A 432 13.26 3.37 -22.24
C ARG A 432 14.51 4.23 -22.06
N ASP A 433 15.53 4.00 -22.88
CA ASP A 433 16.77 4.79 -22.87
C ASP A 433 16.49 6.26 -23.22
N ALA A 434 15.59 6.50 -24.18
CA ALA A 434 15.16 7.86 -24.54
C ALA A 434 14.37 8.55 -23.42
N LEU A 435 13.46 7.81 -22.75
CA LEU A 435 12.71 8.31 -21.60
C LEU A 435 13.64 8.65 -20.43
N GLU A 436 14.58 7.75 -20.11
CA GLU A 436 15.59 7.97 -19.08
C GLU A 436 16.41 9.23 -19.36
N ALA A 437 16.91 9.37 -20.59
CA ALA A 437 17.68 10.54 -21.02
C ALA A 437 16.85 11.83 -20.94
N ALA A 438 15.59 11.81 -21.38
CA ALA A 438 14.71 12.98 -21.37
C ALA A 438 14.39 13.45 -19.95
N VAL A 439 14.13 12.51 -19.03
CA VAL A 439 13.92 12.81 -17.61
C VAL A 439 15.21 13.39 -17.00
N ALA A 440 16.36 12.77 -17.24
CA ALA A 440 17.64 13.27 -16.73
C ALA A 440 18.00 14.67 -17.27
N GLU A 441 17.67 14.97 -18.53
CA GLU A 441 17.91 16.29 -19.12
C GLU A 441 16.95 17.35 -18.56
N THR A 442 15.66 17.02 -18.44
CA THR A 442 14.61 18.01 -18.11
C THR A 442 14.45 18.23 -16.60
N ALA A 443 14.41 17.16 -15.81
CA ALA A 443 14.35 17.25 -14.34
C ALA A 443 15.72 17.61 -13.74
N GLY A 444 16.79 17.36 -14.50
CA GLY A 444 18.18 17.45 -14.08
C GLY A 444 18.72 16.07 -13.65
N ALA A 445 19.99 15.80 -13.96
CA ALA A 445 20.63 14.51 -13.75
C ALA A 445 20.67 14.06 -12.26
N ASP A 446 20.46 14.98 -11.33
CA ASP A 446 20.38 14.72 -9.89
C ASP A 446 18.94 14.58 -9.37
N ALA A 447 17.91 14.63 -10.22
CA ALA A 447 16.52 14.50 -9.78
C ALA A 447 16.11 13.04 -9.50
N ALA A 448 16.77 12.07 -10.14
CA ALA A 448 16.49 10.65 -9.95
C ALA A 448 17.73 9.77 -10.13
N THR A 449 17.67 8.57 -9.55
CA THR A 449 18.59 7.46 -9.83
C THR A 449 17.80 6.30 -10.45
N PHE A 450 18.02 6.01 -11.74
CA PHE A 450 17.30 4.96 -12.46
C PHE A 450 17.75 3.56 -12.09
N LEU A 451 16.89 2.73 -11.55
CA LEU A 451 17.26 1.40 -11.05
C LEU A 451 17.32 0.34 -12.16
N GLY A 452 16.71 0.60 -13.30
CA GLY A 452 16.58 -0.34 -14.41
C GLY A 452 15.15 -0.36 -14.91
N GLY A 453 14.68 -1.52 -15.35
CA GLY A 453 13.33 -1.64 -15.84
C GLY A 453 12.95 -3.06 -16.19
N ALA A 454 11.68 -3.24 -16.54
CA ALA A 454 11.11 -4.54 -16.81
C ALA A 454 10.26 -4.53 -18.08
N SER A 455 10.10 -5.68 -18.70
CA SER A 455 9.18 -5.88 -19.81
C SER A 455 8.20 -6.97 -19.42
N GLY A 456 6.92 -6.63 -19.50
CA GLY A 456 5.83 -7.55 -19.32
C GLY A 456 5.09 -7.86 -20.61
N HIS A 457 4.03 -8.65 -20.48
CA HIS A 457 3.16 -8.98 -21.60
C HIS A 457 2.40 -7.76 -22.11
N PHE A 458 2.00 -6.85 -21.21
CA PHE A 458 1.21 -5.68 -21.52
C PHE A 458 2.04 -4.40 -21.40
N CYS A 459 2.88 -4.32 -20.37
CA CYS A 459 3.51 -3.07 -19.96
C CYS A 459 5.05 -3.09 -19.98
N GLY A 460 5.62 -1.94 -20.31
CA GLY A 460 7.02 -1.62 -20.10
C GLY A 460 7.18 -0.81 -18.83
N TYR A 461 8.28 -1.04 -18.11
CA TYR A 461 8.56 -0.41 -16.82
C TYR A 461 9.92 0.28 -16.81
N LEU A 462 9.98 1.49 -16.25
CA LEU A 462 11.22 2.20 -15.92
C LEU A 462 11.25 2.49 -14.42
N ASP A 463 12.18 1.85 -13.71
CA ASP A 463 12.29 1.88 -12.26
C ASP A 463 13.27 3.00 -11.84
N PHE A 464 12.96 3.78 -10.81
CA PHE A 464 13.82 4.85 -10.31
C PHE A 464 13.63 5.14 -8.82
N ILE A 465 14.61 5.82 -8.22
CA ILE A 465 14.45 6.54 -6.95
C ILE A 465 14.44 8.02 -7.29
N ALA A 466 13.33 8.71 -7.05
CA ALA A 466 13.25 10.15 -7.20
C ALA A 466 13.73 10.85 -5.94
N TRP A 467 14.71 11.74 -6.12
CA TRP A 467 15.16 12.70 -5.13
C TRP A 467 14.35 14.00 -5.20
N ASP A 468 13.67 14.22 -6.33
CA ASP A 468 12.73 15.30 -6.61
C ASP A 468 11.59 14.75 -7.49
N LEU A 469 10.58 14.12 -6.85
CA LEU A 469 9.49 13.45 -7.57
C LEU A 469 8.73 14.39 -8.52
N PRO A 470 8.30 15.61 -8.11
CA PRO A 470 7.60 16.52 -9.02
C PRO A 470 8.37 16.79 -10.32
N ALA A 471 9.67 17.09 -10.22
CA ALA A 471 10.50 17.35 -11.40
C ALA A 471 10.59 16.12 -12.33
N VAL A 472 10.69 14.91 -11.75
CA VAL A 472 10.73 13.66 -12.51
C VAL A 472 9.41 13.40 -13.23
N LEU A 473 8.27 13.56 -12.55
CA LEU A 473 6.95 13.33 -13.13
C LEU A 473 6.62 14.37 -14.20
N ASP A 474 6.95 15.64 -13.99
CA ASP A 474 6.76 16.70 -14.99
C ASP A 474 7.58 16.41 -16.26
N ALA A 475 8.84 15.98 -16.10
CA ALA A 475 9.71 15.62 -17.22
C ALA A 475 9.21 14.38 -17.97
N ALA A 476 8.76 13.35 -17.24
CA ALA A 476 8.20 12.14 -17.83
C ALA A 476 6.90 12.46 -18.60
N ALA A 477 5.98 13.21 -17.99
CA ALA A 477 4.74 13.64 -18.63
C ALA A 477 5.01 14.48 -19.90
N ALA A 478 6.02 15.36 -19.87
CA ALA A 478 6.43 16.12 -21.05
C ALA A 478 6.94 15.21 -22.18
N PHE A 479 7.78 14.22 -21.87
CA PHE A 479 8.24 13.24 -22.85
C PHE A 479 7.08 12.41 -23.42
N PHE A 480 6.15 11.97 -22.58
CA PHE A 480 5.02 11.15 -23.02
C PHE A 480 4.07 11.87 -23.97
N LYS A 481 3.87 13.19 -23.83
CA LYS A 481 3.04 14.00 -24.74
C LYS A 481 3.46 13.93 -26.20
N ASP A 482 4.76 13.78 -26.47
CA ASP A 482 5.32 13.66 -27.83
C ASP A 482 5.57 12.21 -28.26
N SER A 483 5.28 11.25 -27.37
CA SER A 483 5.47 9.81 -27.61
C SER A 483 4.27 9.16 -28.31
N PRO A 484 4.42 7.98 -28.95
CA PRO A 484 3.30 7.27 -29.56
C PRO A 484 2.39 6.53 -28.54
N LEU A 485 2.62 6.69 -27.24
CA LEU A 485 1.84 5.99 -26.21
C LEU A 485 0.42 6.55 -26.11
N GLU A 486 -0.56 5.68 -25.91
CA GLU A 486 -1.95 6.06 -25.59
C GLU A 486 -2.10 6.50 -24.14
N TRP A 487 -1.38 5.85 -23.22
CA TRP A 487 -1.34 6.20 -21.83
C TRP A 487 0.04 5.97 -21.21
N ALA A 488 0.31 6.65 -20.11
CA ALA A 488 1.47 6.39 -19.27
C ALA A 488 1.14 6.75 -17.82
N SER A 489 1.73 6.03 -16.87
CA SER A 489 1.43 6.18 -15.45
C SER A 489 2.69 6.11 -14.58
N PHE A 490 2.58 6.67 -13.39
CA PHE A 490 3.52 6.53 -12.29
C PHE A 490 2.91 5.70 -11.17
N HIS A 491 3.72 4.83 -10.59
CA HIS A 491 3.38 4.06 -9.39
C HIS A 491 4.53 4.10 -8.40
N THR A 492 4.25 4.20 -7.10
CA THR A 492 5.28 4.04 -6.06
C THR A 492 5.65 2.56 -5.91
N PHE A 493 6.83 2.23 -5.38
CA PHE A 493 7.19 0.83 -5.08
C PHE A 493 6.46 0.28 -3.82
N ARG A 494 5.19 0.65 -3.66
CA ARG A 494 4.26 0.23 -2.61
C ARG A 494 3.06 -0.41 -3.30
N ARG A 495 2.69 -1.65 -2.95
CA ARG A 495 1.67 -2.41 -3.69
C ARG A 495 0.22 -2.06 -3.29
N ASP A 496 0.02 -1.58 -2.06
CA ASP A 496 -1.29 -1.30 -1.47
C ASP A 496 -1.82 0.12 -1.71
N VAL A 497 -1.45 0.75 -2.84
CA VAL A 497 -1.78 2.15 -3.15
C VAL A 497 -2.11 2.36 -4.62
N GLY A 498 -2.72 3.51 -4.92
CA GLY A 498 -3.17 3.87 -6.25
C GLY A 498 -2.05 4.30 -7.20
N THR A 499 -2.42 4.39 -8.48
CA THR A 499 -1.55 4.79 -9.60
C THR A 499 -1.87 6.20 -10.08
N ILE A 500 -0.86 6.96 -10.51
CA ILE A 500 -1.04 8.32 -11.03
C ILE A 500 -0.89 8.34 -12.55
N ARG A 501 -1.94 8.77 -13.27
CA ARG A 501 -1.91 8.90 -14.73
C ARG A 501 -1.10 10.15 -15.13
N LEU A 502 -0.15 9.99 -16.04
CA LEU A 502 0.70 11.06 -16.57
C LEU A 502 0.35 11.45 -18.02
N LEU A 503 -0.20 10.50 -18.78
CA LEU A 503 -0.71 10.68 -20.13
C LEU A 503 -1.98 9.84 -20.29
N ASP A 504 -3.00 10.42 -20.91
CA ASP A 504 -4.18 9.71 -21.41
C ASP A 504 -4.68 10.42 -22.68
N ARG A 505 -4.54 9.76 -23.84
CA ARG A 505 -4.99 10.29 -25.15
C ARG A 505 -6.45 9.96 -25.45
N GLY A 506 -7.06 9.03 -24.73
CA GLY A 506 -8.49 8.69 -24.85
C GLY A 506 -9.42 9.73 -24.21
N ALA A 507 -8.87 10.69 -23.45
CA ALA A 507 -9.63 11.67 -22.68
C ALA A 507 -9.85 13.04 -23.36
N ILE A 508 -9.35 13.29 -24.59
CA ILE A 508 -9.34 14.66 -25.16
C ILE A 508 -10.53 14.92 -26.10
N GLY A 509 -11.56 15.54 -25.53
CA GLY A 509 -12.69 16.18 -26.21
C GLY A 509 -13.31 17.32 -25.38
N GLY A 510 -12.51 18.31 -24.97
CA GLY A 510 -12.98 19.53 -24.29
C GLY A 510 -11.81 20.45 -23.90
N ASP A 511 -11.85 21.70 -24.37
CA ASP A 511 -10.70 22.59 -24.52
C ASP A 511 -10.44 23.52 -23.31
N SER A 512 -9.19 23.99 -23.22
CA SER A 512 -8.63 25.14 -22.50
C SER A 512 -8.33 25.09 -20.99
N ALA A 513 -7.09 25.48 -20.68
CA ALA A 513 -6.56 25.78 -19.35
C ALA A 513 -7.17 27.06 -18.78
N GLU A 514 -7.71 26.96 -17.56
CA GLU A 514 -7.58 27.88 -16.41
C GLU A 514 -8.50 27.37 -15.28
N ASP A 515 -7.90 27.11 -14.11
CA ASP A 515 -8.48 26.87 -12.79
C ASP A 515 -9.81 26.08 -12.68
N GLN A 516 -9.71 24.77 -12.37
CA GLN A 516 -10.71 24.08 -11.56
C GLN A 516 -10.03 23.22 -10.50
N ASP A 517 -10.38 23.52 -9.24
CA ASP A 517 -10.11 22.75 -8.05
C ASP A 517 -10.54 21.28 -8.21
N GLY A 518 -9.87 20.41 -7.45
CA GLY A 518 -10.00 18.97 -7.56
C GLY A 518 -11.44 18.46 -7.48
N GLU A 519 -11.86 17.76 -8.52
CA GLU A 519 -12.96 16.81 -8.50
C GLU A 519 -12.51 15.50 -9.17
N ASP A 520 -13.05 14.42 -8.60
CA ASP A 520 -12.68 13.01 -8.70
C ASP A 520 -12.53 12.44 -10.11
N LEU A 521 -11.50 11.59 -10.28
CA LEU A 521 -11.44 10.58 -11.34
C LEU A 521 -10.71 9.32 -10.82
N THR A 522 -11.42 8.51 -10.04
CA THR A 522 -11.15 7.07 -9.90
C THR A 522 -12.35 6.32 -10.46
N ASP A 523 -12.13 5.45 -11.45
CA ASP A 523 -13.04 4.33 -11.72
C ASP A 523 -12.33 3.32 -12.63
N GLN A 524 -11.67 2.34 -12.03
CA GLN A 524 -11.78 0.95 -12.44
C GLN A 524 -12.08 0.12 -11.18
N PRO A 525 -12.98 -0.88 -11.29
CA PRO A 525 -13.65 -1.46 -10.12
C PRO A 525 -12.78 -2.52 -9.47
N GLU A 526 -12.32 -2.28 -8.24
CA GLU A 526 -11.99 -3.36 -7.32
C GLU A 526 -13.32 -3.98 -6.86
N SER A 527 -13.49 -5.27 -7.14
CA SER A 527 -14.64 -6.06 -6.70
C SER A 527 -14.49 -6.40 -5.23
N ASP A 528 -15.08 -5.57 -4.38
CA ASP A 528 -15.59 -5.98 -3.07
C ASP A 528 -16.85 -5.16 -2.79
N GLY A 529 -18.00 -5.70 -3.19
CA GLY A 529 -19.28 -5.52 -2.49
C GLY A 529 -19.86 -4.13 -2.20
N GLU A 530 -19.31 -3.01 -2.68
CA GLU A 530 -19.96 -1.69 -2.69
C GLU A 530 -19.86 -1.08 -4.08
N GLY A 531 -20.88 -1.34 -4.91
CA GLY A 531 -20.90 -0.89 -6.30
C GLY A 531 -20.90 0.63 -6.40
N ALA A 532 -19.91 1.18 -7.11
CA ALA A 532 -20.03 2.50 -7.73
C ALA A 532 -21.35 2.55 -8.51
N ALA A 533 -22.20 3.54 -8.21
CA ALA A 533 -23.53 3.63 -8.78
C ALA A 533 -23.45 3.58 -10.32
N GLY A 534 -24.13 2.61 -10.93
CA GLY A 534 -24.25 2.48 -12.38
C GLY A 534 -23.27 1.57 -13.11
N SER A 535 -22.43 0.81 -12.39
CA SER A 535 -21.64 -0.29 -12.95
C SER A 535 -22.41 -1.63 -12.88
N PHE A 536 -22.68 -2.25 -14.04
CA PHE A 536 -23.35 -3.56 -14.11
C PHE A 536 -22.39 -4.60 -14.66
N VAL A 537 -21.93 -5.52 -13.79
CA VAL A 537 -21.03 -6.62 -14.14
C VAL A 537 -21.55 -7.93 -13.56
N GLY A 538 -21.42 -9.02 -14.31
CA GLY A 538 -21.78 -10.36 -13.84
C GLY A 538 -21.20 -11.46 -14.71
N PHE A 539 -21.27 -12.70 -14.23
CA PHE A 539 -20.58 -13.83 -14.83
C PHE A 539 -21.54 -14.99 -15.11
N VAL A 540 -21.47 -15.59 -16.29
CA VAL A 540 -22.09 -16.89 -16.58
C VAL A 540 -21.05 -17.98 -16.41
N LEU A 541 -21.29 -18.88 -15.46
CA LEU A 541 -20.40 -19.99 -15.12
C LEU A 541 -20.55 -21.09 -16.18
N LEU A 542 -19.43 -21.61 -16.69
CA LEU A 542 -19.41 -22.63 -17.72
C LEU A 542 -18.79 -23.95 -17.23
N SER A 543 -19.38 -25.08 -17.60
CA SER A 543 -18.84 -26.42 -17.27
C SER A 543 -17.51 -26.73 -17.97
N ASP A 544 -17.25 -26.10 -19.11
CA ASP A 544 -16.02 -26.18 -19.91
C ASP A 544 -15.87 -24.87 -20.71
N ALA A 545 -14.66 -24.54 -21.16
CA ALA A 545 -14.34 -23.32 -21.91
C ALA A 545 -14.87 -23.35 -23.36
N GLN A 546 -16.20 -23.32 -23.50
CA GLN A 546 -16.89 -23.35 -24.78
C GLN A 546 -18.07 -22.38 -24.76
N TRP A 547 -18.10 -21.51 -25.76
CA TRP A 547 -19.24 -20.65 -26.04
C TRP A 547 -19.44 -20.52 -27.55
N GLU A 548 -20.64 -20.13 -27.96
CA GLU A 548 -20.98 -19.85 -29.34
C GLU A 548 -21.39 -18.37 -29.44
N LYS A 549 -20.43 -17.51 -29.81
CA LYS A 549 -20.65 -16.06 -30.00
C LYS A 549 -21.82 -15.76 -30.94
N GLN A 550 -21.88 -16.42 -32.10
CA GLN A 550 -22.98 -16.23 -33.04
C GLN A 550 -24.35 -16.59 -32.45
N LYS A 551 -24.40 -17.63 -31.60
CA LYS A 551 -25.62 -18.01 -30.90
C LYS A 551 -26.08 -16.90 -29.95
N LEU A 552 -25.16 -16.24 -29.25
CA LEU A 552 -25.49 -15.09 -28.39
C LEU A 552 -26.12 -13.95 -29.21
N ILE A 553 -25.53 -13.61 -30.36
CA ILE A 553 -26.06 -12.58 -31.28
C ILE A 553 -27.47 -12.96 -31.77
N ASP A 554 -27.65 -14.22 -32.18
CA ASP A 554 -28.94 -14.71 -32.68
C ASP A 554 -30.01 -14.69 -31.57
N ASP A 555 -29.65 -15.09 -30.34
CA ASP A 555 -30.55 -15.10 -29.18
C ASP A 555 -30.93 -13.66 -28.77
N LEU A 556 -29.97 -12.71 -28.75
CA LEU A 556 -30.23 -11.30 -28.46
C LEU A 556 -31.26 -10.70 -29.44
N LYS A 557 -31.11 -11.03 -30.73
CA LYS A 557 -32.06 -10.60 -31.76
C LYS A 557 -33.42 -11.29 -31.63
N ALA A 558 -33.44 -12.58 -31.36
CA ALA A 558 -34.68 -13.37 -31.29
C ALA A 558 -35.53 -13.05 -30.05
N ASP A 559 -34.89 -12.89 -28.89
CA ASP A 559 -35.58 -12.72 -27.61
C ASP A 559 -35.93 -11.26 -27.31
N TRP A 560 -35.06 -10.33 -27.73
CA TRP A 560 -35.11 -8.93 -27.32
C TRP A 560 -35.10 -7.94 -28.49
N GLY A 561 -34.90 -8.40 -29.72
CA GLY A 561 -34.84 -7.53 -30.89
C GLY A 561 -33.56 -6.69 -30.97
N ILE A 562 -32.52 -7.08 -30.23
CA ILE A 562 -31.24 -6.35 -30.18
C ILE A 562 -30.37 -6.80 -31.36
N GLU A 563 -29.94 -5.84 -32.18
CA GLU A 563 -28.94 -6.07 -33.22
C GLU A 563 -27.54 -5.81 -32.66
N ALA A 564 -26.92 -6.85 -32.10
CA ALA A 564 -25.54 -6.81 -31.63
C ALA A 564 -24.58 -6.80 -32.83
N VAL A 565 -24.32 -5.60 -33.37
CA VAL A 565 -23.36 -5.36 -34.43
C VAL A 565 -22.05 -4.94 -33.80
N GLU A 566 -20.96 -5.60 -34.17
CA GLU A 566 -19.62 -5.25 -33.70
C GLU A 566 -19.11 -4.02 -34.46
N ASP A 567 -18.56 -3.05 -33.73
CA ASP A 567 -17.98 -1.85 -34.32
C ASP A 567 -16.64 -2.22 -35.00
N ASP A 568 -16.65 -2.26 -36.34
CA ASP A 568 -15.54 -2.75 -37.20
C ASP A 568 -14.46 -1.67 -37.47
N GLU A 569 -14.34 -0.67 -36.60
CA GLU A 569 -13.32 0.39 -36.72
C GLU A 569 -11.93 -0.08 -36.23
N GLY A 570 -11.37 -1.09 -36.91
CA GLY A 570 -9.91 -1.26 -37.02
C GLY A 570 -9.24 -2.45 -36.34
N GLY A 571 -9.96 -3.39 -35.72
CA GLY A 571 -9.40 -4.58 -35.03
C GLY A 571 -9.82 -5.92 -35.66
N GLU A 572 -9.03 -6.99 -35.46
CA GLU A 572 -9.46 -8.35 -35.78
C GLU A 572 -10.58 -8.79 -34.83
N LEU A 573 -11.67 -9.33 -35.38
CA LEU A 573 -12.78 -9.89 -34.61
C LEU A 573 -12.27 -11.07 -33.76
N HIS A 574 -12.33 -10.94 -32.44
CA HIS A 574 -12.00 -12.02 -31.53
C HIS A 574 -13.20 -12.97 -31.36
N ASP A 575 -12.95 -14.27 -31.55
CA ASP A 575 -13.97 -15.31 -31.38
C ASP A 575 -14.46 -15.45 -29.92
N ASP A 576 -13.67 -14.96 -28.96
CA ASP A 576 -13.91 -15.05 -27.51
C ASP A 576 -14.49 -13.77 -26.89
N MET A 577 -14.79 -12.75 -27.70
CA MET A 577 -15.40 -11.49 -27.22
C MET A 577 -16.50 -11.02 -28.18
N LEU A 578 -17.54 -10.40 -27.63
CA LEU A 578 -18.58 -9.68 -28.36
C LEU A 578 -18.73 -8.30 -27.72
N VAL A 579 -18.46 -7.23 -28.48
CA VAL A 579 -18.70 -5.85 -28.06
C VAL A 579 -19.68 -5.21 -29.03
N PHE A 580 -20.73 -4.59 -28.50
CA PHE A 580 -21.70 -3.86 -29.31
C PHE A 580 -22.30 -2.69 -28.54
N SER A 581 -22.80 -1.71 -29.28
CA SER A 581 -23.36 -0.48 -28.73
C SER A 581 -24.86 -0.36 -29.08
N ILE A 582 -25.66 0.10 -28.12
CA ILE A 582 -27.06 0.50 -28.33
C ILE A 582 -27.22 1.94 -27.83
N GLY A 583 -27.24 2.90 -28.76
CA GLY A 583 -27.17 4.32 -28.39
C GLY A 583 -25.86 4.61 -27.65
N ASP A 584 -25.96 5.19 -26.46
CA ASP A 584 -24.81 5.55 -25.61
C ASP A 584 -24.44 4.44 -24.60
N ILE A 585 -25.03 3.25 -24.73
CA ILE A 585 -24.78 2.09 -23.87
C ILE A 585 -23.90 1.09 -24.63
N MET A 586 -22.74 0.76 -24.05
CA MET A 586 -21.84 -0.27 -24.54
C MET A 586 -22.03 -1.57 -23.74
N ALA A 587 -22.15 -2.70 -24.43
CA ALA A 587 -22.16 -4.02 -23.84
C ALA A 587 -20.88 -4.77 -24.26
N ALA A 588 -20.12 -5.24 -23.29
CA ALA A 588 -18.95 -6.10 -23.49
C ALA A 588 -19.24 -7.49 -22.92
N VAL A 589 -19.03 -8.51 -23.74
CA VAL A 589 -19.18 -9.92 -23.34
C VAL A 589 -17.91 -10.66 -23.71
N SER A 590 -17.23 -11.27 -22.74
CA SER A 590 -15.98 -12.01 -22.98
C SER A 590 -16.01 -13.38 -22.33
N MET A 591 -15.48 -14.39 -23.02
CA MET A 591 -15.31 -15.74 -22.48
C MET A 591 -13.88 -15.94 -22.01
N THR A 592 -13.72 -16.34 -20.75
CA THR A 592 -12.44 -16.63 -20.13
C THR A 592 -12.34 -18.13 -19.82
N PRO A 593 -11.29 -18.83 -20.27
CA PRO A 593 -11.11 -20.27 -20.07
C PRO A 593 -10.59 -20.63 -18.66
N SER A 594 -11.03 -19.91 -17.64
CA SER A 594 -10.73 -20.13 -16.22
C SER A 594 -11.99 -19.90 -15.38
N PRO A 595 -12.14 -20.59 -14.23
CA PRO A 595 -13.22 -20.28 -13.31
C PRO A 595 -13.07 -18.86 -12.73
N VAL A 596 -14.15 -18.32 -12.15
CA VAL A 596 -14.13 -17.14 -11.29
C VAL A 596 -13.05 -17.35 -10.21
N PRO A 597 -12.09 -16.41 -10.03
CA PRO A 597 -11.00 -16.53 -9.07
C PRO A 597 -11.44 -16.70 -7.61
N ASP A 598 -10.49 -17.11 -6.76
CA ASP A 598 -10.58 -17.13 -5.29
C ASP A 598 -11.73 -17.93 -4.65
N GLY A 599 -12.46 -18.69 -5.47
CA GLY A 599 -13.66 -19.41 -5.03
C GLY A 599 -14.81 -18.47 -4.65
N GLU A 600 -14.78 -17.21 -5.08
CA GLU A 600 -15.76 -16.18 -4.74
C GLU A 600 -17.20 -16.63 -5.10
N ALA A 601 -17.38 -17.18 -6.30
CA ALA A 601 -18.68 -17.70 -6.73
C ALA A 601 -19.16 -18.89 -5.88
N GLU A 602 -18.25 -19.74 -5.38
CA GLU A 602 -18.61 -20.86 -4.48
C GLU A 602 -19.09 -20.33 -3.12
N GLN A 603 -18.38 -19.34 -2.57
CA GLN A 603 -18.69 -18.74 -1.28
C GLN A 603 -20.04 -18.02 -1.31
N ASN A 604 -20.27 -17.20 -2.33
CA ASN A 604 -21.53 -16.46 -2.49
C ASN A 604 -22.72 -17.37 -2.85
N ALA A 605 -22.48 -18.49 -3.55
CA ALA A 605 -23.52 -19.49 -3.81
C ALA A 605 -24.08 -20.15 -2.54
N ALA A 606 -23.31 -20.20 -1.44
CA ALA A 606 -23.73 -20.82 -0.18
C ALA A 606 -24.94 -20.11 0.45
N ASN A 607 -25.14 -18.83 0.12
CA ASN A 607 -26.27 -18.04 0.62
C ASN A 607 -27.56 -18.25 -0.19
N ASN A 608 -27.52 -19.03 -1.28
CA ASN A 608 -28.69 -19.24 -2.15
C ASN A 608 -29.64 -20.33 -1.62
N TYR A 609 -30.68 -19.92 -0.89
CA TYR A 609 -31.72 -20.84 -0.42
C TYR A 609 -32.69 -21.30 -1.52
N MET A 610 -32.74 -20.64 -2.68
CA MET A 610 -33.66 -20.97 -3.78
C MET A 610 -33.15 -22.12 -4.64
N TRP A 611 -31.84 -22.35 -4.67
CA TRP A 611 -31.23 -23.37 -5.50
C TRP A 611 -30.24 -24.23 -4.72
N PRO A 612 -30.66 -25.42 -4.23
CA PRO A 612 -29.81 -26.32 -3.47
C PRO A 612 -28.52 -26.77 -4.19
N GLY A 613 -28.48 -26.69 -5.52
CA GLY A 613 -27.33 -27.05 -6.35
C GLY A 613 -26.40 -25.88 -6.70
N ALA A 614 -26.62 -24.68 -6.13
CA ALA A 614 -25.85 -23.49 -6.49
C ALA A 614 -24.35 -23.65 -6.20
N VAL A 615 -24.00 -24.13 -5.00
CA VAL A 615 -22.61 -24.37 -4.60
C VAL A 615 -21.94 -25.41 -5.50
N ASP A 616 -22.62 -26.53 -5.77
CA ASP A 616 -22.08 -27.59 -6.63
C ASP A 616 -21.86 -27.09 -8.07
N ALA A 617 -22.78 -26.29 -8.60
CA ALA A 617 -22.67 -25.71 -9.93
C ALA A 617 -21.55 -24.65 -10.00
N ALA A 618 -21.42 -23.82 -8.96
CA ALA A 618 -20.36 -22.84 -8.82
C ALA A 618 -19.00 -23.49 -8.55
N LYS A 619 -18.93 -24.66 -7.94
CA LYS A 619 -17.66 -25.38 -7.74
C LYS A 619 -17.20 -26.11 -9.00
N ALA A 620 -18.15 -26.60 -9.81
CA ALA A 620 -17.86 -27.45 -10.96
C ALA A 620 -17.51 -26.69 -12.24
N HIS A 621 -17.68 -25.36 -12.27
CA HIS A 621 -17.35 -24.56 -13.44
C HIS A 621 -15.83 -24.47 -13.68
N LYS A 622 -15.44 -24.32 -14.93
CA LYS A 622 -14.04 -24.29 -15.36
C LYS A 622 -13.69 -23.07 -16.21
N ALA A 623 -14.71 -22.33 -16.63
CA ALA A 623 -14.65 -21.18 -17.48
C ALA A 623 -15.80 -20.23 -17.13
N GLN A 624 -15.73 -18.99 -17.60
CA GLN A 624 -16.77 -17.99 -17.36
C GLN A 624 -17.01 -17.12 -18.60
N ILE A 625 -18.22 -16.58 -18.72
CA ILE A 625 -18.52 -15.46 -19.61
C ILE A 625 -18.75 -14.25 -18.73
N MET A 626 -17.91 -13.23 -18.81
CA MET A 626 -18.14 -11.95 -18.17
C MET A 626 -19.05 -11.09 -19.06
N VAL A 627 -20.02 -10.42 -18.44
CA VAL A 627 -20.91 -9.44 -19.07
C VAL A 627 -20.76 -8.12 -18.32
N ALA A 628 -20.37 -7.07 -19.03
CA ALA A 628 -20.27 -5.71 -18.49
C ALA A 628 -21.09 -4.73 -19.34
N ILE A 629 -21.88 -3.88 -18.69
CA ILE A 629 -22.63 -2.79 -19.34
C ILE A 629 -22.10 -1.44 -18.87
N LEU A 630 -21.65 -0.63 -19.82
CA LEU A 630 -21.06 0.69 -19.61
C LEU A 630 -21.89 1.76 -20.35
N GLY A 631 -21.83 3.00 -19.91
CA GLY A 631 -22.48 4.12 -20.61
C GLY A 631 -22.91 5.21 -19.64
N LYS A 632 -21.98 6.10 -19.27
CA LYS A 632 -22.15 7.09 -18.19
C LYS A 632 -23.35 8.03 -18.40
N ASP A 633 -23.70 8.33 -19.65
CA ASP A 633 -24.78 9.27 -20.01
C ASP A 633 -26.18 8.64 -20.14
N ALA A 634 -26.28 7.30 -20.10
CA ALA A 634 -27.55 6.60 -20.22
C ALA A 634 -28.33 6.49 -18.89
N GLY A 635 -29.61 6.13 -18.94
CA GLY A 635 -30.41 5.89 -17.72
C GLY A 635 -29.99 4.61 -17.00
N LEU A 636 -29.90 4.65 -15.66
CA LEU A 636 -29.53 3.49 -14.82
C LEU A 636 -30.43 2.26 -15.06
N ILE A 637 -31.74 2.48 -15.16
CA ILE A 637 -32.72 1.41 -15.43
C ILE A 637 -32.52 0.80 -16.83
N GLU A 638 -32.17 1.61 -17.82
CA GLU A 638 -31.95 1.14 -19.19
C GLU A 638 -30.68 0.29 -19.28
N ARG A 639 -29.58 0.71 -18.62
CA ARG A 639 -28.35 -0.09 -18.48
C ARG A 639 -28.62 -1.41 -17.76
N GLY A 640 -29.35 -1.37 -16.65
CA GLY A 640 -29.72 -2.57 -15.90
C GLY A 640 -30.60 -3.53 -16.72
N ARG A 641 -31.52 -3.02 -17.56
CA ARG A 641 -32.36 -3.84 -18.45
C ARG A 641 -31.48 -4.55 -19.49
N LEU A 642 -30.55 -3.83 -20.12
CA LEU A 642 -29.62 -4.42 -21.08
C LEU A 642 -28.74 -5.50 -20.44
N PHE A 643 -28.24 -5.26 -19.22
CA PHE A 643 -27.46 -6.25 -18.47
C PHE A 643 -28.20 -7.58 -18.32
N VAL A 644 -29.48 -7.54 -17.90
CA VAL A 644 -30.30 -8.75 -17.73
C VAL A 644 -30.60 -9.42 -19.07
N GLN A 645 -30.84 -8.66 -20.14
CA GLN A 645 -31.06 -9.19 -21.48
C GLN A 645 -29.85 -10.00 -21.96
N VAL A 646 -28.65 -9.44 -21.81
CA VAL A 646 -27.39 -10.07 -22.22
C VAL A 646 -27.06 -11.29 -21.36
N MET A 647 -27.15 -11.17 -20.03
CA MET A 647 -26.94 -12.29 -19.09
C MET A 647 -27.92 -13.45 -19.35
N SER A 648 -29.19 -13.14 -19.62
CA SER A 648 -30.22 -14.13 -19.95
C SER A 648 -29.90 -14.88 -21.24
N CYS A 649 -29.44 -14.20 -22.29
CA CYS A 649 -29.01 -14.85 -23.54
C CYS A 649 -27.73 -15.67 -23.34
N CYS A 650 -26.73 -15.16 -22.60
CA CYS A 650 -25.51 -15.92 -22.27
C CYS A 650 -25.82 -17.21 -21.49
N SER A 651 -26.86 -17.21 -20.65
CA SER A 651 -27.27 -18.40 -19.92
C SER A 651 -27.86 -19.53 -20.78
N LYS A 652 -28.10 -19.28 -22.08
CA LYS A 652 -28.57 -20.28 -23.05
C LYS A 652 -27.41 -21.01 -23.75
N GLN A 653 -26.17 -20.65 -23.47
CA GLN A 653 -24.99 -21.37 -23.95
C GLN A 653 -25.01 -22.81 -23.42
N ALA A 654 -24.57 -23.77 -24.23
CA ALA A 654 -24.70 -25.19 -23.88
C ALA A 654 -23.89 -25.57 -22.62
N ALA A 655 -22.78 -24.88 -22.37
CA ALA A 655 -21.92 -25.08 -21.21
C ALA A 655 -22.39 -24.30 -19.96
N ALA A 656 -23.40 -23.44 -20.05
CA ALA A 656 -23.82 -22.61 -18.91
C ALA A 656 -24.38 -23.45 -17.76
N THR A 657 -23.76 -23.34 -16.58
CA THR A 657 -24.14 -24.06 -15.36
C THR A 657 -24.79 -23.15 -14.32
N GLY A 658 -24.43 -21.86 -14.26
CA GLY A 658 -24.94 -20.89 -13.28
C GLY A 658 -24.68 -19.45 -13.74
N LEU A 659 -25.29 -18.46 -13.06
CA LEU A 659 -24.98 -17.04 -13.26
C LEU A 659 -24.63 -16.41 -11.92
N TYR A 660 -23.41 -15.89 -11.79
CA TYR A 660 -22.95 -15.18 -10.61
C TYR A 660 -23.16 -13.67 -10.78
N THR A 661 -24.05 -13.10 -9.98
CA THR A 661 -24.38 -11.67 -9.94
C THR A 661 -25.12 -11.35 -8.63
N SER A 662 -25.09 -10.09 -8.19
CA SER A 662 -25.87 -9.62 -7.04
C SER A 662 -25.62 -10.44 -5.76
N GLY A 663 -24.36 -10.81 -5.51
CA GLY A 663 -23.97 -11.56 -4.30
C GLY A 663 -24.47 -13.01 -4.25
N THR A 664 -24.89 -13.60 -5.37
CA THR A 664 -25.30 -15.02 -5.40
C THR A 664 -25.16 -15.68 -6.78
N VAL A 665 -25.36 -17.00 -6.84
CA VAL A 665 -25.34 -17.77 -8.08
C VAL A 665 -26.74 -18.28 -8.44
N PHE A 666 -27.31 -17.80 -9.54
CA PHE A 666 -28.63 -18.18 -10.04
C PHE A 666 -28.60 -19.40 -10.95
N GLN A 667 -29.65 -20.22 -10.87
CA GLN A 667 -29.88 -21.27 -11.86
C GLN A 667 -30.28 -20.64 -13.22
N PRO A 668 -29.69 -21.07 -14.35
CA PRO A 668 -29.95 -20.46 -15.66
C PRO A 668 -31.43 -20.29 -16.03
N ARG A 669 -32.24 -21.33 -15.81
CA ARG A 669 -33.67 -21.29 -16.12
C ARG A 669 -34.47 -20.34 -15.22
N PHE A 670 -34.08 -20.19 -13.95
CA PHE A 670 -34.74 -19.25 -13.05
C PHE A 670 -34.41 -17.81 -13.41
N TYR A 671 -33.14 -17.53 -13.71
CA TYR A 671 -32.71 -16.20 -14.16
C TYR A 671 -33.44 -15.78 -15.46
N GLN A 672 -33.54 -16.70 -16.43
CA GLN A 672 -34.30 -16.47 -17.67
C GLN A 672 -35.79 -16.16 -17.39
N GLY A 673 -36.42 -16.89 -16.47
CA GLY A 673 -37.83 -16.68 -16.11
C GLY A 673 -38.10 -15.30 -15.53
N PHE A 674 -37.21 -14.78 -14.67
CA PHE A 674 -37.32 -13.41 -14.16
C PHE A 674 -37.07 -12.37 -15.26
N ALA A 675 -36.12 -12.63 -16.17
CA ALA A 675 -35.85 -11.73 -17.28
C ALA A 675 -37.08 -11.55 -18.19
N GLU A 676 -37.88 -12.60 -18.39
CA GLU A 676 -39.10 -12.53 -19.22
C GLU A 676 -40.16 -11.55 -18.71
N MET A 677 -40.14 -11.17 -17.43
CA MET A 677 -41.04 -10.15 -16.86
C MET A 677 -40.90 -8.81 -17.60
N MET A 678 -39.71 -8.49 -18.10
CA MET A 678 -39.46 -7.29 -18.92
C MET A 678 -40.29 -7.23 -20.20
N LYS A 679 -40.74 -8.37 -20.74
CA LYS A 679 -41.63 -8.40 -21.94
C LYS A 679 -43.02 -7.84 -21.63
N GLN A 680 -43.37 -7.71 -20.35
CA GLN A 680 -44.60 -7.10 -19.86
C GLN A 680 -44.37 -5.67 -19.33
N ASP A 681 -43.19 -5.09 -19.61
CA ASP A 681 -42.71 -3.79 -19.14
C ASP A 681 -42.50 -3.69 -17.61
N GLU A 682 -42.40 -4.83 -16.93
CA GLU A 682 -42.06 -4.90 -15.51
C GLU A 682 -40.54 -4.83 -15.29
N LEU A 683 -40.10 -4.31 -14.14
CA LEU A 683 -38.69 -4.32 -13.76
C LEU A 683 -38.26 -5.74 -13.33
N PRO A 684 -37.12 -6.25 -13.82
CA PRO A 684 -36.60 -7.57 -13.46
C PRO A 684 -35.89 -7.55 -12.10
N ILE A 685 -36.59 -7.10 -11.05
CA ILE A 685 -35.96 -6.83 -9.74
C ILE A 685 -35.27 -8.07 -9.14
N PHE A 686 -35.78 -9.27 -9.41
CA PHE A 686 -35.19 -10.54 -8.94
C PHE A 686 -33.93 -10.95 -9.72
N ASN A 687 -33.63 -10.30 -10.85
CA ASN A 687 -32.34 -10.43 -11.54
C ASN A 687 -31.30 -9.42 -11.03
N TRP A 688 -31.75 -8.28 -10.50
CA TRP A 688 -30.86 -7.20 -10.03
C TRP A 688 -30.55 -7.29 -8.54
N ILE A 689 -31.55 -7.62 -7.72
CA ILE A 689 -31.48 -7.56 -6.27
C ILE A 689 -31.65 -8.96 -5.70
N TRP A 690 -30.70 -9.37 -4.87
CA TRP A 690 -30.83 -10.58 -4.07
C TRP A 690 -31.62 -10.27 -2.79
N PHE A 691 -32.58 -11.14 -2.47
CA PHE A 691 -33.38 -11.05 -1.25
C PHE A 691 -32.97 -12.17 -0.29
N GLY A 692 -31.99 -11.87 0.55
CA GLY A 692 -31.47 -12.79 1.55
C GLY A 692 -32.45 -12.95 2.71
N LEU A 693 -32.54 -14.15 3.26
CA LEU A 693 -33.44 -14.49 4.36
C LEU A 693 -32.71 -15.36 5.38
N TYR A 694 -32.94 -15.08 6.66
CA TYR A 694 -32.46 -15.91 7.76
C TYR A 694 -33.44 -15.86 8.93
N ARG A 695 -33.27 -16.77 9.89
CA ARG A 695 -34.14 -16.86 11.07
C ARG A 695 -33.36 -16.55 12.33
N THR A 696 -33.97 -15.78 13.21
CA THR A 696 -33.52 -15.54 14.58
C THR A 696 -34.45 -16.25 15.56
N GLU A 697 -34.18 -16.12 16.87
CA GLU A 697 -35.09 -16.60 17.91
C GLU A 697 -36.42 -15.81 17.95
N ASN A 698 -36.43 -14.60 17.39
CA ASN A 698 -37.54 -13.65 17.47
C ASN A 698 -38.41 -13.62 16.20
N GLY A 699 -37.90 -14.06 15.04
CA GLY A 699 -38.66 -14.05 13.80
C GLY A 699 -37.85 -14.36 12.55
N VAL A 700 -38.40 -13.99 11.39
CA VAL A 700 -37.69 -14.03 10.11
C VAL A 700 -37.07 -12.66 9.85
N CYS A 701 -35.81 -12.65 9.45
CA CYS A 701 -35.14 -11.45 8.95
C CYS A 701 -34.93 -11.56 7.44
N GLY A 702 -34.93 -10.43 6.76
CA GLY A 702 -34.62 -10.34 5.34
C GLY A 702 -33.79 -9.09 5.03
N TYR A 703 -32.98 -9.17 3.98
CA TYR A 703 -32.17 -8.06 3.50
C TYR A 703 -32.15 -8.02 1.97
N THR A 704 -31.96 -6.84 1.40
CA THR A 704 -31.67 -6.65 -0.02
C THR A 704 -30.16 -6.62 -0.25
N TYR A 705 -29.69 -7.05 -1.42
CA TYR A 705 -28.31 -6.92 -1.85
C TYR A 705 -28.25 -6.62 -3.36
N GLY A 706 -27.63 -5.49 -3.73
CA GLY A 706 -27.55 -4.95 -5.09
C GLY A 706 -28.19 -3.56 -5.27
N MET A 707 -28.76 -2.94 -4.23
CA MET A 707 -29.40 -1.62 -4.32
C MET A 707 -28.40 -0.47 -4.61
N PRO A 708 -27.15 -0.47 -4.10
CA PRO A 708 -26.15 0.57 -4.36
C PRO A 708 -25.82 0.78 -5.84
N VAL A 709 -25.93 -0.25 -6.68
CA VAL A 709 -25.75 -0.14 -8.14
C VAL A 709 -26.76 0.85 -8.75
N PHE A 710 -27.91 1.06 -8.11
CA PHE A 710 -28.94 2.04 -8.50
C PHE A 710 -28.87 3.34 -7.67
N GLY A 711 -27.82 3.53 -6.86
CA GLY A 711 -27.67 4.69 -5.97
C GLY A 711 -28.65 4.70 -4.81
N LYS A 712 -29.07 3.52 -4.32
CA LYS A 712 -30.04 3.35 -3.23
C LYS A 712 -29.42 2.55 -2.07
N ASP A 713 -29.77 2.91 -0.83
CA ASP A 713 -29.37 2.17 0.36
C ASP A 713 -30.01 0.76 0.36
N GLU A 714 -29.29 -0.22 0.92
CA GLU A 714 -29.84 -1.54 1.19
C GLU A 714 -30.91 -1.48 2.29
N MET A 715 -31.89 -2.39 2.22
CA MET A 715 -33.02 -2.46 3.15
C MET A 715 -32.98 -3.76 3.95
N GLU A 716 -33.36 -3.69 5.21
CA GLU A 716 -33.51 -4.86 6.08
C GLU A 716 -34.85 -4.86 6.80
N VAL A 717 -35.43 -6.04 6.95
CA VAL A 717 -36.57 -6.32 7.84
C VAL A 717 -36.08 -7.25 8.92
N LEU A 718 -36.21 -6.85 10.19
CA LEU A 718 -35.72 -7.62 11.33
C LEU A 718 -36.87 -8.23 12.11
N ASP A 719 -36.69 -9.49 12.54
CA ASP A 719 -37.55 -10.20 13.49
C ASP A 719 -39.05 -10.18 13.13
N ALA A 720 -39.38 -10.32 11.85
CA ALA A 720 -40.76 -10.35 11.38
C ALA A 720 -41.48 -11.63 11.83
N GLY A 721 -42.69 -11.46 12.37
CA GLY A 721 -43.56 -12.54 12.84
C GLY A 721 -44.31 -13.28 11.73
N ASP A 722 -43.74 -13.39 10.53
CA ASP A 722 -44.39 -13.95 9.33
C ASP A 722 -43.53 -15.03 8.66
N SER A 723 -44.04 -15.60 7.56
CA SER A 723 -43.33 -16.56 6.74
C SER A 723 -42.22 -15.89 5.91
N PRO A 724 -41.12 -16.60 5.59
CA PRO A 724 -40.04 -16.05 4.76
C PRO A 724 -40.50 -15.56 3.38
N GLU A 725 -41.51 -16.20 2.81
CA GLU A 725 -42.12 -15.76 1.56
C GLU A 725 -42.75 -14.37 1.69
N GLN A 726 -43.52 -14.13 2.75
CA GLN A 726 -44.15 -12.81 2.97
C GLN A 726 -43.13 -11.70 3.24
N VAL A 727 -42.07 -11.98 4.01
CA VAL A 727 -40.99 -11.01 4.25
C VAL A 727 -40.24 -10.65 2.98
N ARG A 728 -39.94 -11.65 2.13
CA ARG A 728 -39.32 -11.44 0.83
C ARG A 728 -40.22 -10.63 -0.09
N ASP A 729 -41.51 -11.00 -0.19
CA ASP A 729 -42.46 -10.33 -1.08
C ASP A 729 -42.68 -8.88 -0.63
N PHE A 730 -42.66 -8.62 0.68
CA PHE A 730 -42.68 -7.27 1.23
C PHE A 730 -41.44 -6.46 0.81
N LEU A 731 -40.22 -6.98 1.04
CA LEU A 731 -38.99 -6.31 0.59
C LEU A 731 -38.98 -6.09 -0.93
N ALA A 732 -39.42 -7.07 -1.72
CA ALA A 732 -39.52 -6.97 -3.17
C ALA A 732 -40.50 -5.87 -3.59
N SER A 733 -41.63 -5.71 -2.90
CA SER A 733 -42.57 -4.62 -3.18
C SER A 733 -41.98 -3.24 -2.92
N LEU A 734 -41.16 -3.09 -1.86
CA LEU A 734 -40.47 -1.84 -1.54
C LEU A 734 -39.39 -1.53 -2.58
N VAL A 735 -38.60 -2.52 -2.97
CA VAL A 735 -37.60 -2.40 -4.04
C VAL A 735 -38.25 -1.99 -5.36
N SER A 736 -39.34 -2.66 -5.76
CA SER A 736 -40.08 -2.27 -6.97
C SER A 736 -40.53 -0.81 -6.92
N TYR A 737 -41.11 -0.38 -5.80
CA TYR A 737 -41.54 1.01 -5.63
C TYR A 737 -40.35 1.98 -5.69
N VAL A 738 -39.26 1.69 -4.99
CA VAL A 738 -38.08 2.55 -4.95
C VAL A 738 -37.44 2.71 -6.33
N LEU A 739 -37.34 1.62 -7.10
CA LEU A 739 -36.72 1.66 -8.43
C LEU A 739 -37.66 2.18 -9.52
N GLU A 740 -38.96 1.86 -9.48
CA GLU A 740 -39.93 2.31 -10.49
C GLU A 740 -40.19 3.81 -10.40
N TYR A 741 -40.23 4.36 -9.19
CA TYR A 741 -40.53 5.77 -8.94
C TYR A 741 -39.29 6.60 -8.58
N ASP A 742 -38.09 6.01 -8.65
CA ASP A 742 -36.81 6.63 -8.29
C ASP A 742 -36.84 7.31 -6.90
N VAL A 743 -37.46 6.65 -5.92
CA VAL A 743 -37.65 7.21 -4.58
C VAL A 743 -36.36 7.08 -3.78
N VAL A 744 -36.07 8.09 -2.95
CA VAL A 744 -35.01 8.01 -1.93
C VAL A 744 -35.69 7.98 -0.57
N LEU A 745 -35.50 6.90 0.16
CA LEU A 745 -36.04 6.71 1.49
C LEU A 745 -35.11 7.34 2.53
N GLN A 746 -35.65 8.11 3.46
CA GLN A 746 -34.86 8.81 4.48
C GLN A 746 -35.10 8.25 5.89
N ASP A 747 -34.11 8.43 6.76
CA ASP A 747 -34.23 8.09 8.18
C ASP A 747 -35.39 8.83 8.85
N GLY A 748 -36.18 8.11 9.66
CA GLY A 748 -37.33 8.65 10.37
C GLY A 748 -38.60 8.81 9.54
N GLU A 749 -38.58 8.48 8.24
CA GLU A 749 -39.77 8.46 7.39
C GLU A 749 -40.64 7.22 7.63
N THR A 750 -41.83 7.23 7.02
CA THR A 750 -42.72 6.06 6.96
C THR A 750 -43.08 5.74 5.52
N ILE A 751 -43.08 4.45 5.17
CA ILE A 751 -43.48 3.94 3.86
C ILE A 751 -44.66 2.97 3.99
N GLY A 752 -45.53 2.92 2.99
CA GLY A 752 -46.53 1.86 2.87
C GLY A 752 -47.50 2.11 1.73
N PHE A 753 -48.26 1.08 1.37
CA PHE A 753 -49.04 1.05 0.13
C PHE A 753 -50.46 1.62 0.30
N SER A 754 -50.82 2.08 1.51
CA SER A 754 -52.10 2.74 1.80
C SER A 754 -51.99 3.68 3.01
N ALA A 755 -52.99 4.54 3.23
CA ALA A 755 -52.99 5.49 4.36
C ALA A 755 -52.95 4.81 5.75
N ASN A 756 -53.36 3.55 5.84
CA ASN A 756 -53.38 2.76 7.08
C ASN A 756 -52.23 1.75 7.15
N ASP A 757 -51.33 1.76 6.16
CA ASP A 757 -50.19 0.87 6.04
C ASP A 757 -48.94 1.75 6.16
N LYS A 758 -48.29 1.73 7.33
CA LYS A 758 -47.18 2.63 7.67
C LYS A 758 -46.07 1.87 8.36
N HIS A 759 -44.97 1.72 7.67
CA HIS A 759 -43.75 1.08 8.15
C HIS A 759 -42.70 2.14 8.42
N THR A 760 -42.13 2.17 9.61
CA THR A 760 -41.09 3.13 9.97
C THR A 760 -39.77 2.75 9.34
N ILE A 761 -39.01 3.75 8.95
CA ILE A 761 -37.69 3.62 8.35
C ILE A 761 -36.67 4.13 9.36
N THR A 762 -35.67 3.32 9.64
CA THR A 762 -34.53 3.72 10.49
C THR A 762 -33.24 3.40 9.77
N ARG A 763 -32.40 4.40 9.54
CA ARG A 763 -31.07 4.21 8.96
C ARG A 763 -30.07 3.93 10.07
N SER A 764 -29.50 2.73 10.06
CA SER A 764 -28.52 2.31 11.05
C SER A 764 -27.50 1.36 10.42
N GLU A 765 -26.46 1.00 11.17
CA GLU A 765 -25.54 -0.06 10.77
C GLU A 765 -26.32 -1.33 10.40
N GLY A 766 -25.85 -1.99 9.35
CA GLY A 766 -26.37 -3.24 8.84
C GLY A 766 -26.32 -4.34 9.90
N VAL A 767 -27.35 -5.18 9.95
CA VAL A 767 -27.38 -6.36 10.84
C VAL A 767 -26.97 -7.59 10.04
N SER A 768 -27.39 -7.64 8.77
CA SER A 768 -27.09 -8.74 7.85
C SER A 768 -25.95 -8.42 6.89
N LEU A 769 -25.65 -7.14 6.68
CA LEU A 769 -24.69 -6.64 5.70
C LEU A 769 -23.75 -5.62 6.36
N PRO A 770 -22.51 -5.46 5.87
CA PRO A 770 -21.65 -4.34 6.26
C PRO A 770 -22.23 -3.00 5.77
N GLY A 771 -21.82 -1.89 6.39
CA GLY A 771 -22.26 -0.55 6.01
C GLY A 771 -23.63 -0.14 6.58
N MET A 772 -24.18 0.97 6.10
CA MET A 772 -25.47 1.51 6.56
C MET A 772 -26.63 0.96 5.74
N THR A 773 -27.74 0.62 6.42
CA THR A 773 -28.94 0.06 5.80
C THR A 773 -30.20 0.72 6.37
N LEU A 774 -31.31 0.60 5.63
CA LEU A 774 -32.63 1.06 6.04
C LEU A 774 -33.41 -0.09 6.69
N LYS A 775 -33.60 -0.02 8.00
CA LYS A 775 -34.47 -0.95 8.73
C LYS A 775 -35.91 -0.55 8.52
N ILE A 776 -36.68 -1.43 7.89
CA ILE A 776 -38.11 -1.22 7.63
C ILE A 776 -38.91 -2.06 8.64
N SER A 777 -39.76 -1.41 9.43
CA SER A 777 -40.60 -2.14 10.40
C SER A 777 -41.60 -3.04 9.68
N TYR A 778 -41.66 -4.32 10.01
CA TYR A 778 -42.61 -5.23 9.35
C TYR A 778 -44.07 -4.99 9.79
N ASN A 779 -44.29 -4.76 11.08
CA ASN A 779 -45.63 -4.42 11.58
C ASN A 779 -45.88 -2.92 11.35
N ALA A 780 -47.08 -2.57 10.87
CA ALA A 780 -47.47 -1.18 10.71
C ALA A 780 -47.49 -0.44 12.07
N ALA A 781 -46.95 0.78 12.10
CA ALA A 781 -47.06 1.68 13.23
C ALA A 781 -48.51 2.20 13.37
N ASP A 782 -49.02 2.22 14.61
CA ASP A 782 -50.34 2.78 14.95
C ASP A 782 -50.47 4.29 14.64
#